data_AF-A0A812T672-F1
#
_entry.id   AF-A0A812T672-F1
#
_cell.length_a   1.000
_cell.length_b   1.000
_cell.length_c   1.000
_cell.angle_alpha   90.00
_cell.angle_beta   90.00
_cell.angle_gamma   90.00
#
_symmetry.space_group_name_H-M   'P 1'
#
loop_
_entity.id
_entity.type
_entity.pdbx_description
1 polymer ?
#
loop_
_entity_poly.entity_id
_entity_poly.type
_entity_poly.pdbx_seq_one_letter_code
_entity_poly.pdbx_strand_id
1 'polypeptide(L)'
;MDGLRFFVDCVLNSPNPCSKTRPTLSGAATSKPETTDRESSSTSFEPSSGVGVSFVPVIGQQPKEEIGRQSVLDAFSCHFAGPERAKPVALADALSARPSASVSGQLEGDRLPSIVQLTSAFGRLKPNKAAGISGLPSEVFRAAPVLAAQAFWPVLLKSIVRGPFPFQWRGGAAVTVPKPGKASNELEGYRSVILLEPSAKAAQVAYRPLLHDEFLKLRTRVHFGGVAGAPLSLPAACVKAHLLHLNATGSSGGAVFVDCKSAYYSVAREVLKATPAQLADDEWAHRRAAIFFTQEADRRAFIAALRAHPAPAQLSHCPELATILRRQLEGTWFTTRPESHTVMQAESGTMPGSPVADLLFGVVFHRILSDINACLNELGCCAFPGFCQNGETSPTEPTWADDVCILFQVVKAQQLEEVLQAIMQVVTTAMQQQGLAANLGAGKTECMLVAHGPGSQTVRRNLLTHAQPSVSFNGPKGPAKVRLVPSYTHLGCVLRADGNDLPALRHREQQAQSMYGPVRRKLLCNPYLTEREKLEVFRSRILSSFLHGAGLLVLRTKAEQDKFTEVISRFHRGIFRPILSISSTGYSNEEIATILNLALPSELLDVARARTLADICNAGLDPVLRCLCSDQDWWSQAIKASVTVGLLPRAAETVDDLRRIMPSTAKSVSLACRRFLRTRCASRKFDRTKLVPRDEPDVPAVTHSAGPALAWPCHLCHQAFSGRRQLAVHLSKHHGQRPAQVRCAFGTSCQKCQVEFWSLRRLTEHLRKSDLCRAVYSASDIDADAPAPTTNAYAWQPAVRVEGPSPWWATLAPPLCDEPS
;
A
#
# COMPACT_ATOMS: atom_id res chain seq x y z
N MET A 1 15.83 20.16 34.33
CA MET A 1 16.33 20.39 32.95
C MET A 1 17.57 19.50 32.79
N ASP A 2 17.43 18.18 32.95
CA ASP A 2 18.59 17.29 33.17
C ASP A 2 18.56 16.03 32.29
N GLY A 3 17.74 16.05 31.22
CA GLY A 3 17.63 14.96 30.24
C GLY A 3 18.32 15.23 28.90
N LEU A 4 18.91 16.42 28.71
CA LEU A 4 19.53 16.85 27.45
C LEU A 4 21.07 16.87 27.45
N ARG A 5 21.73 16.64 28.60
CA ARG A 5 23.20 16.60 28.71
C ARG A 5 23.84 15.26 28.32
N PHE A 6 23.11 14.14 28.41
CA PHE A 6 23.70 12.82 28.17
C PHE A 6 23.89 12.46 26.69
N PHE A 7 23.30 13.23 25.75
CA PHE A 7 23.41 12.95 24.31
C PHE A 7 24.47 13.81 23.60
N VAL A 8 25.02 14.83 24.27
CA VAL A 8 26.01 15.76 23.69
C VAL A 8 27.45 15.40 24.10
N ASP A 9 27.66 14.77 25.26
CA ASP A 9 29.03 14.48 25.74
C ASP A 9 29.66 13.19 25.17
N CYS A 10 28.89 12.27 24.58
CA CYS A 10 29.41 11.01 24.01
C CYS A 10 29.81 11.08 22.53
N VAL A 11 29.59 12.20 21.83
CA VAL A 11 29.88 12.31 20.38
C VAL A 11 31.01 13.31 20.08
N LEU A 12 31.42 14.14 21.05
CA LEU A 12 32.44 15.19 20.81
C LEU A 12 33.79 14.98 21.52
N ASN A 13 33.99 13.91 22.29
CA ASN A 13 35.26 13.64 22.97
C ASN A 13 35.77 12.21 22.77
N SER A 14 36.53 11.99 21.70
CA SER A 14 37.74 11.15 21.73
C SER A 14 38.66 11.46 20.53
N PRO A 15 39.98 11.32 20.71
CA PRO A 15 40.97 12.17 20.06
C PRO A 15 41.46 11.61 18.72
N ASN A 16 41.67 12.50 17.75
CA ASN A 16 42.46 12.25 16.54
C ASN A 16 43.95 12.08 16.91
N PRO A 17 44.62 10.97 16.53
CA PRO A 17 46.06 10.93 16.39
C PRO A 17 46.42 10.94 14.91
N CYS A 18 46.94 12.06 14.39
CA CYS A 18 48.00 12.10 13.39
C CYS A 18 48.12 13.51 12.80
N SER A 19 49.10 14.26 13.30
CA SER A 19 49.77 15.28 12.51
C SER A 19 51.27 15.21 12.81
N LYS A 20 52.07 15.55 11.80
CA LYS A 20 53.55 15.62 11.75
C LYS A 20 54.18 14.24 11.45
N THR A 21 55.03 14.06 10.44
CA THR A 21 56.14 14.92 9.97
C THR A 21 56.52 14.60 8.51
N ARG A 22 56.86 15.66 7.75
CA ARG A 22 57.73 15.58 6.54
C ARG A 22 59.15 15.14 6.94
N PRO A 23 59.89 14.58 5.98
CA PRO A 23 61.25 15.07 5.75
C PRO A 23 61.50 15.42 4.28
N THR A 24 62.18 16.54 4.10
CA THR A 24 62.87 17.02 2.91
C THR A 24 64.11 16.18 2.60
N LEU A 25 64.44 15.99 1.31
CA LEU A 25 65.83 15.98 0.83
C LEU A 25 65.87 16.22 -0.70
N SER A 26 66.90 16.94 -1.10
CA SER A 26 67.20 17.60 -2.37
C SER A 26 67.95 16.71 -3.37
N GLY A 27 67.73 17.00 -4.66
CA GLY A 27 68.79 17.22 -5.66
C GLY A 27 69.48 16.03 -6.31
N ALA A 28 69.38 15.92 -7.65
CA ALA A 28 70.51 15.92 -8.60
C ALA A 28 70.07 15.34 -9.96
N ALA A 29 70.62 15.93 -11.02
CA ALA A 29 70.31 15.69 -12.43
C ALA A 29 71.34 14.75 -13.08
N THR A 30 70.94 14.01 -14.13
CA THR A 30 71.82 13.62 -15.26
C THR A 30 71.04 13.14 -16.50
N SER A 31 71.18 13.89 -17.60
CA SER A 31 71.33 13.55 -19.05
C SER A 31 70.79 12.24 -19.69
N LYS A 32 69.79 12.41 -20.61
CA LYS A 32 69.67 12.09 -22.09
C LYS A 32 70.53 10.97 -22.77
N PRO A 33 70.21 10.50 -24.02
CA PRO A 33 69.03 10.69 -24.92
C PRO A 33 68.52 9.42 -25.69
N GLU A 34 67.43 9.55 -26.48
CA GLU A 34 67.13 9.00 -27.85
C GLU A 34 65.59 8.93 -28.07
N THR A 35 64.94 9.90 -28.74
CA THR A 35 64.54 9.98 -30.19
C THR A 35 63.81 8.72 -30.70
N THR A 36 62.54 8.74 -31.14
CA THR A 36 62.00 9.46 -32.31
C THR A 36 60.47 9.67 -32.31
N ASP A 37 60.07 10.94 -32.41
CA ASP A 37 59.17 11.57 -33.40
C ASP A 37 57.79 10.98 -33.81
N ARG A 38 56.71 11.74 -33.52
CA ARG A 38 56.04 12.62 -34.52
C ARG A 38 54.86 13.45 -33.94
N GLU A 39 55.03 14.76 -34.11
CA GLU A 39 54.06 15.82 -34.41
C GLU A 39 52.88 16.11 -33.46
N SER A 40 53.05 17.21 -32.71
CA SER A 40 51.98 18.12 -32.31
C SER A 40 52.41 19.55 -32.64
N SER A 41 51.49 20.36 -33.17
CA SER A 41 51.63 21.81 -33.28
C SER A 41 50.48 22.49 -32.54
N SER A 42 50.82 23.08 -31.39
CA SER A 42 50.40 24.39 -30.82
C SER A 42 48.98 24.93 -31.12
N THR A 43 48.17 25.40 -30.18
CA THR A 43 48.41 26.59 -29.32
C THR A 43 47.32 26.76 -28.21
N SER A 44 47.77 27.02 -26.99
CA SER A 44 47.30 27.97 -25.94
C SER A 44 45.82 28.44 -25.81
N PHE A 45 45.23 28.09 -24.65
CA PHE A 45 44.36 28.81 -23.67
C PHE A 45 43.61 30.11 -24.05
N GLU A 46 42.27 30.11 -23.84
CA GLU A 46 41.56 30.91 -22.80
C GLU A 46 40.04 30.50 -22.67
N PRO A 47 39.33 30.87 -21.58
CA PRO A 47 38.24 30.07 -21.00
C PRO A 47 36.83 30.49 -21.44
N SER A 48 35.91 29.53 -21.60
CA SER A 48 34.48 29.82 -21.71
C SER A 48 33.65 29.01 -20.72
N SER A 49 32.82 29.78 -20.01
CA SER A 49 31.84 29.39 -19.00
C SER A 49 30.87 28.31 -19.52
N GLY A 50 31.10 27.06 -19.14
CA GLY A 50 30.15 25.97 -19.34
C GLY A 50 29.07 25.96 -18.27
N VAL A 51 27.97 26.69 -18.48
CA VAL A 51 26.69 26.34 -17.83
C VAL A 51 26.24 25.04 -18.47
N GLY A 52 26.40 23.94 -17.74
CA GLY A 52 25.94 22.63 -18.17
C GLY A 52 24.42 22.65 -18.41
N VAL A 53 24.02 22.68 -19.67
CA VAL A 53 22.63 22.44 -20.09
C VAL A 53 22.32 20.98 -19.78
N SER A 54 21.69 20.75 -18.63
CA SER A 54 21.14 19.46 -18.23
C SER A 54 19.94 19.14 -19.12
N PHE A 55 20.14 18.36 -20.17
CA PHE A 55 19.05 17.74 -20.94
C PHE A 55 18.23 16.81 -20.02
N VAL A 56 16.92 16.99 -19.98
CA VAL A 56 15.95 16.19 -19.21
C VAL A 56 15.13 15.35 -20.20
N PRO A 57 14.72 14.09 -19.88
CA PRO A 57 14.24 13.14 -20.88
C PRO A 57 13.04 13.65 -21.69
N VAL A 58 13.09 13.37 -22.99
CA VAL A 58 12.12 13.75 -24.02
C VAL A 58 10.74 13.18 -23.68
N ILE A 59 9.77 14.07 -23.45
CA ILE A 59 8.35 13.72 -23.30
C ILE A 59 7.76 13.56 -24.69
N GLY A 60 7.24 12.39 -25.02
CA GLY A 60 6.85 12.02 -26.38
C GLY A 60 5.51 12.61 -26.81
N GLN A 61 5.53 13.65 -27.65
CA GLN A 61 4.58 13.81 -28.74
C GLN A 61 5.42 13.90 -30.02
N GLN A 62 5.16 13.04 -31.02
CA GLN A 62 5.93 13.09 -32.27
C GLN A 62 5.55 14.33 -33.11
N PRO A 63 6.50 14.92 -33.86
CA PRO A 63 7.88 14.45 -34.11
C PRO A 63 8.86 14.87 -33.00
N LYS A 64 10.02 14.18 -32.93
CA LYS A 64 11.10 14.39 -31.95
C LYS A 64 11.76 15.76 -32.13
N GLU A 65 11.14 16.80 -31.59
CA GLU A 65 11.73 18.13 -31.46
C GLU A 65 12.45 18.22 -30.11
N GLU A 66 13.71 18.64 -30.10
CA GLU A 66 14.44 18.90 -28.85
C GLU A 66 13.86 20.16 -28.21
N ILE A 67 12.97 19.98 -27.24
CA ILE A 67 12.37 21.08 -26.50
C ILE A 67 13.21 21.45 -25.28
N GLY A 68 13.44 22.75 -25.08
CA GLY A 68 14.16 23.27 -23.93
C GLY A 68 13.46 22.98 -22.60
N ARG A 69 14.21 23.04 -21.49
CA ARG A 69 13.70 22.83 -20.12
C ARG A 69 12.45 23.66 -19.82
N GLN A 70 12.41 24.89 -20.31
CA GLN A 70 11.28 25.80 -20.12
C GLN A 70 9.98 25.25 -20.71
N SER A 71 10.02 24.77 -21.96
CA SER A 71 8.87 24.18 -22.65
C SER A 71 8.38 22.91 -21.93
N VAL A 72 9.30 22.10 -21.40
CA VAL A 72 8.95 20.91 -20.60
C VAL A 72 8.22 21.31 -19.32
N LEU A 73 8.72 22.31 -18.60
CA LEU A 73 8.08 22.79 -17.36
C LEU A 73 6.72 23.44 -17.63
N ASP A 74 6.53 24.09 -18.78
CA ASP A 74 5.23 24.63 -19.21
C ASP A 74 4.24 23.52 -19.54
N ALA A 75 4.67 22.47 -20.24
CA ALA A 75 3.84 21.30 -20.50
C ALA A 75 3.37 20.65 -19.20
N PHE A 76 4.24 20.53 -18.19
CA PHE A 76 3.86 20.09 -16.86
C PHE A 76 2.90 21.06 -16.16
N SER A 77 3.10 22.37 -16.29
CA SER A 77 2.20 23.38 -15.73
C SER A 77 0.78 23.22 -16.27
N CYS A 78 0.65 23.10 -17.59
CA CYS A 78 -0.62 22.85 -18.27
C CYS A 78 -1.24 21.51 -17.85
N HIS A 79 -0.43 20.45 -17.75
CA HIS A 79 -0.92 19.14 -17.30
C HIS A 79 -1.46 19.17 -15.88
N PHE A 80 -0.77 19.82 -14.95
CA PHE A 80 -1.20 19.94 -13.55
C PHE A 80 -2.37 20.89 -13.36
N ALA A 81 -2.56 21.85 -14.27
CA ALA A 81 -3.68 22.78 -14.22
C ALA A 81 -5.04 22.11 -14.44
N GLY A 82 -5.11 21.05 -15.25
CA GLY A 82 -6.36 20.34 -15.55
C GLY A 82 -7.10 19.85 -14.29
N PRO A 83 -6.50 18.97 -13.47
CA PRO A 83 -7.12 18.49 -12.23
C PRO A 83 -7.51 19.57 -11.23
N GLU A 84 -6.70 20.64 -11.10
CA GLU A 84 -6.98 21.77 -10.20
C GLU A 84 -7.96 22.81 -10.80
N ARG A 85 -8.40 22.60 -12.06
CA ARG A 85 -9.14 23.57 -12.88
C ARG A 85 -8.49 24.95 -12.84
N ALA A 86 -7.16 24.95 -12.85
CA ALA A 86 -6.37 26.15 -12.68
C ALA A 86 -6.30 26.96 -13.98
N LYS A 87 -6.27 28.29 -13.84
CA LYS A 87 -6.17 29.21 -14.96
C LYS A 87 -4.86 29.99 -14.88
N PRO A 88 -4.21 30.28 -16.02
CA PRO A 88 -3.04 31.14 -16.02
C PRO A 88 -3.45 32.57 -15.68
N VAL A 89 -2.72 33.21 -14.77
CA VAL A 89 -2.93 34.60 -14.34
C VAL A 89 -1.56 35.27 -14.22
N ALA A 90 -1.46 36.54 -14.64
CA ALA A 90 -0.24 37.31 -14.46
C ALA A 90 0.05 37.48 -12.97
N LEU A 91 1.31 37.32 -12.57
CA LEU A 91 1.73 37.39 -11.17
C LEU A 91 1.37 38.75 -10.54
N ALA A 92 1.53 39.85 -11.30
CA ALA A 92 1.16 41.19 -10.86
C ALA A 92 -0.33 41.31 -10.52
N ASP A 93 -1.20 40.72 -11.34
CA ASP A 93 -2.65 40.71 -11.10
C ASP A 93 -3.01 39.84 -9.91
N ALA A 94 -2.37 38.67 -9.78
CA ALA A 94 -2.58 37.76 -8.66
C ALA A 94 -2.15 38.36 -7.30
N LEU A 95 -1.12 39.22 -7.31
CA LEU A 95 -0.67 39.99 -6.15
C LEU A 95 -1.58 41.19 -5.84
N SER A 96 -2.15 41.81 -6.89
CA SER A 96 -3.02 42.99 -6.78
C SER A 96 -4.49 42.65 -6.54
N ALA A 97 -4.85 41.36 -6.59
CA ALA A 97 -6.21 40.88 -6.37
C ALA A 97 -6.76 41.36 -5.02
N ARG A 98 -7.91 42.04 -5.05
CA ARG A 98 -8.56 42.54 -3.85
C ARG A 98 -9.00 41.36 -2.96
N PRO A 99 -8.77 41.42 -1.64
CA PRO A 99 -9.29 40.43 -0.72
C PRO A 99 -10.82 40.36 -0.83
N SER A 100 -11.37 39.16 -0.66
CA SER A 100 -12.80 38.99 -0.41
C SER A 100 -13.19 39.80 0.83
N ALA A 101 -14.34 40.46 0.78
CA ALA A 101 -14.85 41.29 1.87
C ALA A 101 -14.72 40.56 3.22
N SER A 102 -14.25 41.29 4.23
CA SER A 102 -14.09 40.77 5.58
C SER A 102 -15.42 40.22 6.10
N VAL A 103 -15.43 38.96 6.56
CA VAL A 103 -16.54 38.47 7.37
C VAL A 103 -16.46 39.20 8.69
N SER A 104 -17.38 40.13 8.91
CA SER A 104 -17.58 40.80 10.19
C SER A 104 -17.98 39.76 11.23
N GLY A 105 -17.19 39.61 12.29
CA GLY A 105 -17.49 38.70 13.40
C GLY A 105 -16.46 38.82 14.52
N GLN A 106 -16.93 38.73 15.75
CA GLN A 106 -16.07 38.60 16.91
C GLN A 106 -15.42 37.20 16.87
N LEU A 107 -14.09 37.16 16.96
CA LEU A 107 -13.31 35.92 17.04
C LEU A 107 -12.76 35.81 18.46
N GLU A 108 -12.80 34.60 19.02
CA GLU A 108 -12.22 34.32 20.33
C GLU A 108 -10.71 34.09 20.17
N GLY A 109 -9.92 35.02 20.73
CA GLY A 109 -8.46 35.03 20.54
C GLY A 109 -7.75 33.83 21.16
N ASP A 110 -8.31 33.23 22.20
CA ASP A 110 -7.81 32.02 22.87
C ASP A 110 -7.96 30.75 22.02
N ARG A 111 -8.90 30.75 21.07
CA ARG A 111 -9.10 29.68 20.08
C ARG A 111 -8.20 29.81 18.85
N LEU A 112 -7.50 30.93 18.71
CA LEU A 112 -6.51 31.12 17.64
C LEU A 112 -5.18 30.43 17.97
N PRO A 113 -4.36 30.09 16.96
CA PRO A 113 -3.07 29.47 17.20
C PRO A 113 -2.16 30.37 18.05
N SER A 114 -1.72 29.87 19.20
CA SER A 114 -0.85 30.64 20.10
C SER A 114 0.58 30.73 19.57
N ILE A 115 1.34 31.72 20.08
CA ILE A 115 2.77 31.83 19.80
C ILE A 115 3.54 30.57 20.21
N VAL A 116 3.09 29.87 21.26
CA VAL A 116 3.70 28.64 21.75
C VAL A 116 3.48 27.51 20.75
N GLN A 117 2.27 27.38 20.20
CA GLN A 117 1.97 26.42 19.14
C GLN A 117 2.80 26.69 17.89
N LEU A 118 2.95 27.97 17.49
CA LEU A 118 3.78 28.36 16.34
C LEU A 118 5.28 28.11 16.60
N THR A 119 5.78 28.42 17.80
CA THR A 119 7.16 28.10 18.23
C THR A 119 7.43 26.61 18.13
N SER A 120 6.52 25.79 18.67
CA SER A 120 6.59 24.33 18.59
C SER A 120 6.52 23.83 17.15
N ALA A 121 5.75 24.48 16.29
CA ALA A 121 5.68 24.15 14.87
C ALA A 121 7.02 24.42 14.16
N PHE A 122 7.65 25.58 14.38
CA PHE A 122 8.98 25.89 13.85
C PHE A 122 10.05 24.91 14.34
N GLY A 123 10.07 24.60 15.64
CA GLY A 123 11.00 23.63 16.22
C GLY A 123 10.82 22.20 15.69
N ARG A 124 9.64 21.85 15.16
CA ARG A 124 9.32 20.52 14.61
C ARG A 124 9.40 20.44 13.08
N LEU A 125 9.72 21.52 12.37
CA LEU A 125 9.95 21.47 10.92
C LEU A 125 11.00 20.39 10.59
N LYS A 126 10.83 19.63 9.51
CA LYS A 126 11.78 18.55 9.20
C LYS A 126 13.03 19.14 8.52
N PRO A 127 14.25 18.90 9.03
CA PRO A 127 15.47 19.32 8.34
C PRO A 127 15.70 18.49 7.07
N ASN A 128 16.60 18.96 6.20
CA ASN A 128 17.00 18.36 4.92
C ASN A 128 15.79 18.15 3.99
N LYS A 129 14.88 19.12 3.99
CA LYS A 129 13.73 19.18 3.07
C LYS A 129 13.88 20.34 2.11
N ALA A 130 13.42 20.14 0.87
CA ALA A 130 13.38 21.19 -0.13
C ALA A 130 12.57 22.40 0.38
N ALA A 131 13.13 23.58 0.18
CA ALA A 131 12.54 24.86 0.53
C ALA A 131 11.42 25.26 -0.46
N GLY A 132 10.65 26.28 -0.09
CA GLY A 132 9.73 26.95 -1.00
C GLY A 132 10.46 27.85 -2.01
N ILE A 133 9.71 28.73 -2.67
CA ILE A 133 10.24 29.65 -3.68
C ILE A 133 11.23 30.65 -3.08
N SER A 134 11.13 30.98 -1.79
CA SER A 134 12.09 31.85 -1.11
C SER A 134 13.51 31.26 -1.00
N GLY A 135 13.66 29.94 -1.15
CA GLY A 135 14.91 29.24 -0.90
C GLY A 135 15.28 29.11 0.58
N LEU A 136 14.49 29.65 1.52
CA LEU A 136 14.77 29.56 2.95
C LEU A 136 14.55 28.13 3.45
N PRO A 137 15.58 27.45 4.00
CA PRO A 137 15.45 26.08 4.45
C PRO A 137 14.83 26.02 5.86
N SER A 138 14.36 24.82 6.26
CA SER A 138 13.68 24.62 7.55
C SER A 138 14.60 24.88 8.75
N GLU A 139 15.90 24.68 8.56
CA GLU A 139 16.98 24.82 9.52
C GLU A 139 17.08 26.24 10.07
N VAL A 140 16.87 27.25 9.23
CA VAL A 140 16.89 28.67 9.64
C VAL A 140 15.87 28.91 10.75
N PHE A 141 14.66 28.38 10.58
CA PHE A 141 13.60 28.52 11.56
C PHE A 141 13.78 27.61 12.79
N ARG A 142 14.36 26.42 12.60
CA ARG A 142 14.65 25.48 13.69
C ARG A 142 15.77 25.95 14.60
N ALA A 143 16.71 26.73 14.10
CA ALA A 143 17.84 27.25 14.88
C ALA A 143 17.37 28.23 15.97
N ALA A 144 16.35 29.03 15.69
CA ALA A 144 15.77 29.99 16.63
C ALA A 144 14.23 30.03 16.54
N PRO A 145 13.53 28.97 16.99
CA PRO A 145 12.10 28.82 16.79
C PRO A 145 11.27 29.89 17.51
N VAL A 146 11.77 30.39 18.65
CA VAL A 146 11.13 31.48 19.41
C VAL A 146 11.19 32.79 18.63
N LEU A 147 12.36 33.17 18.12
CA LEU A 147 12.54 34.39 17.31
C LEU A 147 11.72 34.32 16.02
N ALA A 148 11.70 33.16 15.36
CA ALA A 148 10.85 32.92 14.21
C ALA A 148 9.36 33.11 14.56
N ALA A 149 8.89 32.54 15.67
CA ALA A 149 7.51 32.71 16.10
C ALA A 149 7.17 34.17 16.44
N GLN A 150 8.07 34.92 17.09
CA GLN A 150 7.88 36.35 17.36
C GLN A 150 7.72 37.17 16.07
N ALA A 151 8.48 36.84 15.02
CA ALA A 151 8.38 37.52 13.73
C ALA A 151 7.11 37.15 12.95
N PHE A 152 6.74 35.85 12.93
CA PHE A 152 5.68 35.34 12.06
C PHE A 152 4.30 35.26 12.72
N TRP A 153 4.21 35.29 14.05
CA TRP A 153 2.92 35.29 14.73
C TRP A 153 2.08 36.53 14.38
N PRO A 154 2.61 37.78 14.46
CA PRO A 154 1.85 38.95 14.03
C PRO A 154 1.33 38.84 12.58
N VAL A 155 2.09 38.20 11.69
CA VAL A 155 1.69 37.96 10.30
C VAL A 155 0.50 37.00 10.23
N LEU A 156 0.60 35.83 10.87
CA LEU A 156 -0.50 34.85 10.91
C LEU A 156 -1.78 35.47 11.49
N LEU A 157 -1.66 36.24 12.56
CA LEU A 157 -2.79 36.86 13.25
C LEU A 157 -3.48 37.94 12.40
N LYS A 158 -2.68 38.82 11.79
CA LYS A 158 -3.18 39.82 10.82
C LYS A 158 -3.84 39.14 9.62
N SER A 159 -3.30 38.03 9.16
CA SER A 159 -3.87 37.27 8.04
C SER A 159 -5.19 36.59 8.38
N ILE A 160 -5.42 36.19 9.63
CA ILE A 160 -6.72 35.65 10.07
C ILE A 160 -7.76 36.78 10.13
N VAL A 161 -7.41 37.90 10.77
CA VAL A 161 -8.35 39.01 11.03
C VAL A 161 -8.63 39.82 9.75
N ARG A 162 -7.60 40.16 8.97
CA ARG A 162 -7.72 41.06 7.82
C ARG A 162 -7.81 40.28 6.50
N GLY A 163 -7.10 39.17 6.40
CA GLY A 163 -7.02 38.37 5.18
C GLY A 163 -6.39 39.10 3.99
N PRO A 164 -6.09 38.36 2.90
CA PRO A 164 -5.91 36.91 2.89
C PRO A 164 -4.63 36.50 3.65
N PHE A 165 -4.31 35.20 3.63
CA PHE A 165 -2.96 34.76 3.99
C PHE A 165 -1.92 35.34 3.01
N PRO A 166 -0.64 35.47 3.42
CA PRO A 166 0.41 35.98 2.53
C PRO A 166 0.42 35.20 1.23
N PHE A 167 0.67 35.86 0.10
CA PHE A 167 0.61 35.23 -1.23
C PHE A 167 1.45 33.94 -1.31
N GLN A 168 2.67 33.97 -0.76
CA GLN A 168 3.59 32.83 -0.68
C GLN A 168 3.10 31.67 0.22
N TRP A 169 2.09 31.89 1.07
CA TRP A 169 1.51 30.84 1.93
C TRP A 169 0.31 30.16 1.29
N ARG A 170 -0.23 30.74 0.21
CA ARG A 170 -1.40 30.26 -0.53
C ARG A 170 -1.02 29.44 -1.77
N GLY A 171 0.27 29.31 -2.05
CA GLY A 171 0.78 28.59 -3.22
C GLY A 171 2.29 28.38 -3.18
N GLY A 172 2.84 27.79 -4.24
CA GLY A 172 4.29 27.53 -4.30
C GLY A 172 4.75 26.87 -5.59
N ALA A 173 6.00 26.38 -5.57
CA ALA A 173 6.59 25.69 -6.71
C ALA A 173 6.06 24.26 -6.82
N ALA A 174 5.43 23.92 -7.94
CA ALA A 174 4.99 22.59 -8.29
C ALA A 174 6.16 21.79 -8.87
N VAL A 175 6.63 20.79 -8.13
CA VAL A 175 7.71 19.89 -8.57
C VAL A 175 7.16 18.59 -9.12
N THR A 176 7.75 18.12 -10.21
CA THR A 176 7.39 16.87 -10.88
C THR A 176 8.01 15.68 -10.15
N VAL A 177 7.18 14.75 -9.70
CA VAL A 177 7.62 13.52 -9.03
C VAL A 177 7.17 12.32 -9.88
N PRO A 178 8.08 11.43 -10.30
CA PRO A 178 7.72 10.27 -11.12
C PRO A 178 6.83 9.29 -10.34
N LYS A 179 5.83 8.75 -11.02
CA LYS A 179 4.96 7.68 -10.52
C LYS A 179 5.65 6.33 -10.78
N PRO A 180 5.72 5.44 -9.78
CA PRO A 180 6.33 4.11 -9.96
C PRO A 180 5.65 3.31 -11.08
N GLY A 181 6.46 2.67 -11.94
CA GLY A 181 5.98 1.76 -12.98
C GLY A 181 5.23 2.45 -14.14
N LYS A 182 5.26 3.77 -14.23
CA LYS A 182 4.72 4.54 -15.36
C LYS A 182 5.84 5.03 -16.28
N ALA A 183 5.48 5.28 -17.53
CA ALA A 183 6.37 5.75 -18.56
C ALA A 183 7.00 7.09 -18.13
N SER A 184 8.33 7.16 -18.12
CA SER A 184 9.06 8.36 -17.69
C SER A 184 9.10 9.46 -18.76
N ASN A 185 8.67 9.14 -19.97
CA ASN A 185 8.56 10.00 -21.14
C ASN A 185 7.12 10.48 -21.40
N GLU A 186 6.20 10.34 -20.43
CA GLU A 186 4.81 10.79 -20.53
C GLU A 186 4.47 11.70 -19.34
N LEU A 187 3.65 12.74 -19.55
CA LEU A 187 3.25 13.68 -18.48
C LEU A 187 2.43 12.96 -17.40
N GLU A 188 1.59 12.01 -17.80
CA GLU A 188 0.75 11.15 -16.96
C GLU A 188 1.58 10.31 -16.00
N GLY A 189 2.84 10.05 -16.36
CA GLY A 189 3.85 9.37 -15.54
C GLY A 189 4.31 10.17 -14.33
N TYR A 190 3.90 11.44 -14.17
CA TYR A 190 4.32 12.30 -13.07
C TYR A 190 3.14 12.77 -12.22
N ARG A 191 3.43 13.13 -10.97
CA ARG A 191 2.52 13.84 -10.07
C ARG A 191 3.16 15.17 -9.66
N SER A 192 2.34 16.19 -9.47
CA SER A 192 2.78 17.44 -8.86
C SER A 192 3.02 17.22 -7.37
N VAL A 193 3.94 17.97 -6.77
CA VAL A 193 4.03 18.17 -5.32
C VAL A 193 4.41 19.62 -5.11
N ILE A 194 3.60 20.36 -4.35
CA ILE A 194 3.87 21.78 -4.09
C ILE A 194 4.89 21.91 -2.95
N LEU A 195 5.95 22.67 -3.23
CA LEU A 195 6.92 23.10 -2.24
C LEU A 195 6.46 24.40 -1.60
N LEU A 196 5.85 24.26 -0.41
CA LEU A 196 5.47 25.40 0.42
C LEU A 196 6.63 25.93 1.25
N GLU A 197 6.56 27.23 1.53
CA GLU A 197 7.43 27.93 2.48
C GLU A 197 7.43 27.24 3.85
N PRO A 198 8.59 27.08 4.51
CA PRO A 198 8.63 26.53 5.85
C PRO A 198 7.81 27.34 6.87
N SER A 199 7.72 28.66 6.71
CA SER A 199 6.84 29.52 7.53
C SER A 199 5.36 29.18 7.32
N ALA A 200 4.94 28.93 6.08
CA ALA A 200 3.58 28.48 5.78
C ALA A 200 3.34 27.11 6.43
N LYS A 201 4.27 26.16 6.26
CA LYS A 201 4.17 24.83 6.91
C LYS A 201 4.05 24.94 8.43
N ALA A 202 4.82 25.82 9.07
CA ALA A 202 4.75 26.04 10.51
C ALA A 202 3.40 26.61 10.94
N ALA A 203 2.88 27.63 10.23
CA ALA A 203 1.54 28.16 10.49
C ALA A 203 0.45 27.09 10.35
N GLN A 204 0.54 26.27 9.28
CA GLN A 204 -0.40 25.17 9.05
C GLN A 204 -0.34 24.09 10.13
N VAL A 205 0.87 23.73 10.59
CA VAL A 205 1.06 22.81 11.72
C VAL A 205 0.53 23.39 13.03
N ALA A 206 0.57 24.72 13.21
CA ALA A 206 0.10 25.37 14.43
C ALA A 206 -1.43 25.28 14.59
N TYR A 207 -2.22 25.51 13.53
CA TYR A 207 -3.68 25.36 13.59
C TYR A 207 -4.19 23.96 13.25
N ARG A 208 -3.35 23.05 12.74
CA ARG A 208 -3.73 21.67 12.42
C ARG A 208 -4.51 20.95 13.53
N PRO A 209 -4.20 21.10 14.84
CA PRO A 209 -4.98 20.47 15.91
C PRO A 209 -6.46 20.87 15.90
N LEU A 210 -6.77 22.15 15.67
CA LEU A 210 -8.16 22.65 15.57
C LEU A 210 -8.90 21.94 14.43
N LEU A 211 -8.25 21.85 13.26
CA LEU A 211 -8.82 21.14 12.11
C LEU A 211 -8.99 19.64 12.36
N HIS A 212 -8.02 19.03 13.04
CA HIS A 212 -8.06 17.62 13.38
C HIS A 212 -9.23 17.29 14.30
N ASP A 213 -9.49 18.12 15.31
CA ASP A 213 -10.60 17.90 16.26
C ASP A 213 -11.96 17.99 15.57
N GLU A 214 -12.15 18.96 14.67
CA GLU A 214 -13.37 19.06 13.86
C GLU A 214 -13.50 17.91 12.85
N PHE A 215 -12.39 17.49 12.24
CA PHE A 215 -12.37 16.32 11.36
C PHE A 215 -12.75 15.04 12.11
N LEU A 216 -12.28 14.84 13.34
CA LEU A 216 -12.64 13.67 14.16
C LEU A 216 -14.14 13.62 14.48
N LYS A 217 -14.80 14.77 14.63
CA LYS A 217 -16.25 14.87 14.87
C LYS A 217 -17.07 14.55 13.62
N LEU A 218 -16.54 14.88 12.43
CA LEU A 218 -17.22 14.64 11.16
C LEU A 218 -16.99 13.24 10.62
N ARG A 219 -15.76 12.72 10.66
CA ARG A 219 -15.38 11.50 9.95
C ARG A 219 -16.18 10.27 10.39
N THR A 220 -16.29 9.28 9.51
CA THR A 220 -16.74 7.95 9.93
C THR A 220 -15.64 7.25 10.75
N ARG A 221 -16.02 6.32 11.63
CA ARG A 221 -15.06 5.66 12.55
C ARG A 221 -13.93 4.95 11.81
N VAL A 222 -14.21 4.43 10.61
CA VAL A 222 -13.26 3.69 9.77
C VAL A 222 -12.58 4.55 8.69
N HIS A 223 -12.65 5.87 8.80
CA HIS A 223 -11.77 6.78 8.06
C HIS A 223 -10.45 6.95 8.84
N PHE A 224 -9.39 6.29 8.36
CA PHE A 224 -8.08 6.25 9.01
C PHE A 224 -7.08 7.27 8.44
N GLY A 225 -7.28 7.72 7.20
CA GLY A 225 -6.43 8.74 6.57
C GLY A 225 -6.38 10.04 7.39
N GLY A 226 -5.18 10.56 7.61
CA GLY A 226 -4.96 11.80 8.36
C GLY A 226 -5.12 11.69 9.88
N VAL A 227 -5.54 10.54 10.41
CA VAL A 227 -5.72 10.28 11.85
C VAL A 227 -4.40 9.85 12.48
N ALA A 228 -4.02 10.53 13.57
CA ALA A 228 -2.84 10.16 14.34
C ALA A 228 -2.97 8.77 14.95
N GLY A 229 -1.94 7.92 14.80
CA GLY A 229 -1.91 6.59 15.40
C GLY A 229 -2.65 5.50 14.61
N ALA A 230 -3.21 5.80 13.44
CA ALA A 230 -3.85 4.82 12.57
C ALA A 230 -2.84 4.29 11.51
N PRO A 231 -2.38 3.03 11.58
CA PRO A 231 -1.54 2.44 10.53
C PRO A 231 -2.34 1.94 9.33
N LEU A 232 -1.66 1.80 8.18
CA LEU A 232 -2.20 1.23 6.92
C LEU A 232 -2.75 -0.20 7.06
N SER A 233 -2.37 -0.91 8.12
CA SER A 233 -2.88 -2.24 8.43
C SER A 233 -4.34 -2.24 8.85
N LEU A 234 -4.88 -1.15 9.41
CA LEU A 234 -6.25 -1.10 9.91
C LEU A 234 -7.31 -1.29 8.82
N PRO A 235 -7.29 -0.53 7.69
CA PRO A 235 -8.22 -0.80 6.59
C PRO A 235 -8.14 -2.25 6.11
N ALA A 236 -6.93 -2.75 5.87
CA ALA A 236 -6.71 -4.12 5.41
C ALA A 236 -7.19 -5.18 6.43
N ALA A 237 -7.13 -4.88 7.73
CA ALA A 237 -7.66 -5.75 8.79
C ALA A 237 -9.18 -5.88 8.70
N CYS A 238 -9.91 -4.78 8.48
CA CYS A 238 -11.36 -4.81 8.26
C CYS A 238 -11.71 -5.70 7.07
N VAL A 239 -11.03 -5.50 5.92
CA VAL A 239 -11.30 -6.31 4.72
C VAL A 239 -10.98 -7.79 4.96
N LYS A 240 -9.82 -8.10 5.57
CA LYS A 240 -9.42 -9.49 5.86
C LYS A 240 -10.41 -10.16 6.80
N ALA A 241 -10.81 -9.50 7.89
CA ALA A 241 -11.79 -10.03 8.84
C ALA A 241 -13.13 -10.35 8.16
N HIS A 242 -13.64 -9.43 7.32
CA HIS A 242 -14.88 -9.63 6.57
C HIS A 242 -14.80 -10.83 5.63
N LEU A 243 -13.73 -10.93 4.83
CA LEU A 243 -13.55 -12.05 3.89
C LEU A 243 -13.40 -13.39 4.61
N LEU A 244 -12.67 -13.43 5.73
CA LEU A 244 -12.56 -14.64 6.56
C LEU A 244 -13.93 -15.05 7.09
N HIS A 245 -14.72 -14.11 7.60
CA HIS A 245 -16.07 -14.37 8.10
C HIS A 245 -17.02 -14.90 7.03
N LEU A 246 -17.05 -14.29 5.84
CA LEU A 246 -17.87 -14.77 4.73
C LEU A 246 -17.53 -16.23 4.37
N ASN A 247 -16.24 -16.57 4.35
CA ASN A 247 -15.78 -17.94 4.06
C ASN A 247 -16.10 -18.92 5.19
N ALA A 248 -15.91 -18.52 6.46
CA ALA A 248 -16.16 -19.37 7.62
C ALA A 248 -17.65 -19.70 7.79
N THR A 249 -18.53 -18.74 7.51
CA THR A 249 -19.98 -18.90 7.66
C THR A 249 -20.69 -19.41 6.41
N GLY A 250 -20.00 -19.49 5.27
CA GLY A 250 -20.63 -19.77 3.99
C GLY A 250 -21.61 -18.68 3.54
N SER A 251 -21.39 -17.44 3.99
CA SER A 251 -22.19 -16.27 3.60
C SER A 251 -21.71 -15.66 2.28
N SER A 252 -22.61 -14.99 1.57
CA SER A 252 -22.28 -14.27 0.33
C SER A 252 -22.05 -12.79 0.57
N GLY A 253 -21.09 -12.19 -0.13
CA GLY A 253 -20.79 -10.77 -0.03
C GLY A 253 -19.61 -10.37 -0.91
N GLY A 254 -18.99 -9.24 -0.59
CA GLY A 254 -17.83 -8.77 -1.34
C GLY A 254 -17.12 -7.57 -0.73
N ALA A 255 -16.11 -7.12 -1.45
CA ALA A 255 -15.31 -5.95 -1.17
C ALA A 255 -15.08 -5.17 -2.48
N VAL A 256 -15.60 -3.94 -2.56
CA VAL A 256 -15.39 -3.02 -3.68
C VAL A 256 -14.26 -2.06 -3.33
N PHE A 257 -13.17 -2.11 -4.08
CA PHE A 257 -12.08 -1.15 -3.92
C PHE A 257 -12.30 0.01 -4.89
N VAL A 258 -12.24 1.23 -4.38
CA VAL A 258 -12.49 2.45 -5.15
C VAL A 258 -11.23 3.31 -5.16
N ASP A 259 -10.72 3.60 -6.37
CA ASP A 259 -9.62 4.54 -6.63
C ASP A 259 -10.18 5.82 -7.26
N CYS A 260 -9.67 6.97 -6.82
CA CYS A 260 -10.09 8.28 -7.34
C CYS A 260 -9.02 8.90 -8.24
N LYS A 261 -9.43 9.47 -9.39
CA LYS A 261 -8.51 10.18 -10.28
C LYS A 261 -8.08 11.52 -9.69
N SER A 262 -6.78 11.67 -9.41
CA SER A 262 -6.18 12.93 -8.96
C SER A 262 -6.90 13.57 -7.77
N ALA A 263 -7.32 12.76 -6.79
CA ALA A 263 -8.29 13.13 -5.75
C ALA A 263 -7.99 14.47 -5.05
N TYR A 264 -6.77 14.63 -4.53
CA TYR A 264 -6.38 15.84 -3.80
C TYR A 264 -6.40 17.13 -4.64
N TYR A 265 -6.26 17.02 -5.96
CA TYR A 265 -6.25 18.16 -6.90
C TYR A 265 -7.67 18.53 -7.34
N SER A 266 -8.52 17.51 -7.48
CA SER A 266 -9.84 17.62 -8.11
C SER A 266 -10.98 17.87 -7.14
N VAL A 267 -10.77 17.84 -5.83
CA VAL A 267 -11.88 17.96 -4.88
C VAL A 267 -12.47 19.39 -4.84
N ALA A 268 -13.80 19.49 -4.85
CA ALA A 268 -14.52 20.74 -4.61
C ALA A 268 -14.34 21.17 -3.14
N ARG A 269 -13.80 22.37 -2.91
CA ARG A 269 -13.42 22.84 -1.56
C ARG A 269 -14.34 23.92 -1.02
N GLU A 270 -15.44 24.19 -1.72
CA GLU A 270 -16.45 25.19 -1.39
C GLU A 270 -17.00 24.95 0.02
N VAL A 271 -17.19 23.70 0.43
CA VAL A 271 -17.65 23.33 1.78
C VAL A 271 -16.71 23.78 2.91
N LEU A 272 -15.45 24.09 2.60
CA LEU A 272 -14.44 24.58 3.56
C LEU A 272 -14.29 26.09 3.56
N LYS A 273 -14.58 26.76 2.43
CA LYS A 273 -14.28 28.19 2.21
C LYS A 273 -15.49 29.08 1.97
N ALA A 274 -16.67 28.52 1.69
CA ALA A 274 -17.86 29.34 1.45
C ALA A 274 -18.40 29.91 2.76
N THR A 275 -18.88 31.15 2.73
CA THR A 275 -19.65 31.71 3.85
C THR A 275 -21.09 31.18 3.83
N PRO A 276 -21.82 31.22 4.95
CA PRO A 276 -23.25 30.88 4.95
C PRO A 276 -24.05 31.69 3.93
N ALA A 277 -23.75 32.99 3.79
CA ALA A 277 -24.38 33.86 2.79
C ALA A 277 -24.08 33.41 1.35
N GLN A 278 -22.85 33.01 1.04
CA GLN A 278 -22.48 32.48 -0.27
C GLN A 278 -23.18 31.15 -0.59
N LEU A 279 -23.32 30.26 0.40
CA LEU A 279 -24.03 28.99 0.19
C LEU A 279 -25.53 29.18 -0.07
N ALA A 280 -26.11 30.24 0.52
CA ALA A 280 -27.50 30.64 0.29
C ALA A 280 -27.71 31.39 -1.03
N ASP A 281 -26.67 32.02 -1.58
CA ASP A 281 -26.71 32.74 -2.86
C ASP A 281 -26.73 31.78 -4.06
N ASP A 282 -27.87 31.70 -4.74
CA ASP A 282 -28.05 30.86 -5.94
C ASP A 282 -27.12 31.26 -7.08
N GLU A 283 -26.89 32.56 -7.32
CA GLU A 283 -26.03 33.01 -8.41
C GLU A 283 -24.57 32.60 -8.15
N TRP A 284 -24.11 32.75 -6.90
CA TRP A 284 -22.80 32.26 -6.50
C TRP A 284 -22.69 30.74 -6.67
N ALA A 285 -23.69 29.98 -6.20
CA ALA A 285 -23.68 28.52 -6.28
C ALA A 285 -23.66 28.02 -7.74
N HIS A 286 -24.47 28.62 -8.63
CA HIS A 286 -24.46 28.32 -10.06
C HIS A 286 -23.13 28.68 -10.74
N ARG A 287 -22.53 29.84 -10.41
CA ARG A 287 -21.20 30.21 -10.92
C ARG A 287 -20.12 29.23 -10.47
N ARG A 288 -20.17 28.75 -9.23
CA ARG A 288 -19.24 27.71 -8.76
C ARG A 288 -19.49 26.38 -9.46
N ALA A 289 -20.73 25.93 -9.58
CA ALA A 289 -21.07 24.67 -10.25
C ALA A 289 -20.60 24.64 -11.71
N ALA A 290 -20.67 25.77 -12.42
CA ALA A 290 -20.23 25.89 -13.81
C ALA A 290 -18.72 25.64 -14.03
N ILE A 291 -17.90 25.75 -12.97
CA ILE A 291 -16.45 25.43 -13.03
C ILE A 291 -16.22 23.91 -13.10
N PHE A 292 -17.11 23.13 -12.48
CA PHE A 292 -16.97 21.67 -12.39
C PHE A 292 -17.77 20.95 -13.47
N PHE A 293 -18.94 21.49 -13.87
CA PHE A 293 -19.88 20.81 -14.75
C PHE A 293 -20.39 21.71 -15.87
N THR A 294 -20.53 21.11 -17.06
CA THR A 294 -21.14 21.74 -18.23
C THR A 294 -22.64 21.51 -18.29
N GLN A 295 -23.12 20.34 -17.84
CA GLN A 295 -24.53 19.94 -17.89
C GLN A 295 -25.33 20.51 -16.73
N GLU A 296 -26.53 21.02 -17.01
CA GLU A 296 -27.37 21.67 -16.00
C GLU A 296 -27.87 20.71 -14.90
N ALA A 297 -28.16 19.45 -15.24
CA ALA A 297 -28.54 18.44 -14.26
C ALA A 297 -27.42 18.19 -13.22
N ASP A 298 -26.17 18.06 -13.70
CA ASP A 298 -25.00 17.86 -12.84
C ASP A 298 -24.73 19.09 -11.96
N ARG A 299 -24.93 20.31 -12.50
CA ARG A 299 -24.81 21.56 -11.73
C ARG A 299 -25.80 21.61 -10.58
N ARG A 300 -27.08 21.30 -10.83
CA ARG A 300 -28.11 21.25 -9.79
C ARG A 300 -27.79 20.20 -8.74
N ALA A 301 -27.35 19.01 -9.15
CA ALA A 301 -26.94 17.95 -8.22
C ALA A 301 -25.74 18.37 -7.35
N PHE A 302 -24.74 19.03 -7.93
CA PHE A 302 -23.61 19.59 -7.19
C PHE A 302 -24.05 20.64 -6.16
N ILE A 303 -24.92 21.58 -6.54
CA ILE A 303 -25.42 22.62 -5.62
C ILE A 303 -26.19 22.00 -4.46
N ALA A 304 -27.05 21.00 -4.74
CA ALA A 304 -27.77 20.27 -3.71
C ALA A 304 -26.81 19.56 -2.75
N ALA A 305 -25.80 18.86 -3.28
CA ALA A 305 -24.79 18.17 -2.47
C ALA A 305 -23.93 19.15 -1.65
N LEU A 306 -23.57 20.31 -2.22
CA LEU A 306 -22.83 21.37 -1.55
C LEU A 306 -23.62 21.92 -0.34
N ARG A 307 -24.92 22.19 -0.52
CA ARG A 307 -25.80 22.70 0.54
C ARG A 307 -26.12 21.66 1.61
N ALA A 308 -26.20 20.39 1.23
CA ALA A 308 -26.46 19.28 2.15
C ALA A 308 -25.20 18.80 2.90
N HIS A 309 -24.00 19.31 2.57
CA HIS A 309 -22.78 18.86 3.22
C HIS A 309 -22.77 19.27 4.70
N PRO A 310 -22.38 18.40 5.65
CA PRO A 310 -22.40 18.72 7.08
C PRO A 310 -21.25 19.65 7.54
N ALA A 311 -20.25 19.90 6.70
CA ALA A 311 -19.01 20.55 7.11
C ALA A 311 -19.20 22.06 7.34
N PRO A 312 -19.93 22.82 6.49
CA PRO A 312 -20.25 24.21 6.78
C PRO A 312 -20.96 24.40 8.12
N ALA A 313 -21.93 23.54 8.44
CA ALA A 313 -22.64 23.59 9.73
C ALA A 313 -21.69 23.30 10.90
N GLN A 314 -20.87 22.25 10.81
CA GLN A 314 -19.88 21.95 11.85
C GLN A 314 -18.87 23.09 12.05
N LEU A 315 -18.34 23.64 10.96
CA LEU A 315 -17.40 24.76 10.98
C LEU A 315 -18.02 26.05 11.52
N SER A 316 -19.35 26.21 11.46
CA SER A 316 -20.04 27.36 12.06
C SER A 316 -19.92 27.40 13.59
N HIS A 317 -19.72 26.24 14.23
CA HIS A 317 -19.43 26.15 15.67
C HIS A 317 -17.98 26.52 16.03
N CYS A 318 -17.09 26.65 15.04
CA CYS A 318 -15.71 27.08 15.20
C CYS A 318 -15.36 28.19 14.18
N PRO A 319 -15.85 29.42 14.38
CA PRO A 319 -15.69 30.52 13.44
C PRO A 319 -14.22 30.90 13.20
N GLU A 320 -13.33 30.64 14.16
CA GLU A 320 -11.89 30.84 14.04
C GLU A 320 -11.28 29.93 12.97
N LEU A 321 -11.55 28.62 13.06
CA LEU A 321 -11.07 27.65 12.08
C LEU A 321 -11.70 27.94 10.71
N ALA A 322 -13.01 28.18 10.65
CA ALA A 322 -13.67 28.54 9.40
C ALA A 322 -13.01 29.75 8.73
N THR A 323 -12.61 30.75 9.53
CA THR A 323 -11.91 31.94 9.01
C THR A 323 -10.51 31.60 8.54
N ILE A 324 -9.73 30.81 9.29
CA ILE A 324 -8.41 30.33 8.85
C ILE A 324 -8.50 29.61 7.50
N LEU A 325 -9.43 28.66 7.37
CA LEU A 325 -9.61 27.88 6.14
C LEU A 325 -10.00 28.77 4.95
N ARG A 326 -10.93 29.70 5.17
CA ARG A 326 -11.34 30.71 4.18
C ARG A 326 -10.15 31.49 3.66
N ARG A 327 -9.34 32.07 4.55
CA ARG A 327 -8.20 32.93 4.18
C ARG A 327 -7.03 32.15 3.56
N GLN A 328 -6.84 30.90 3.95
CA GLN A 328 -5.81 30.02 3.38
C GLN A 328 -6.17 29.57 1.97
N LEU A 329 -7.43 29.17 1.74
CA LEU A 329 -7.90 28.62 0.46
C LEU A 329 -8.32 29.69 -0.56
N GLU A 330 -8.26 30.96 -0.17
CA GLU A 330 -8.55 32.10 -1.03
C GLU A 330 -7.47 32.23 -2.12
N GLY A 331 -7.83 32.05 -3.40
CA GLY A 331 -6.92 32.26 -4.53
C GLY A 331 -5.61 31.46 -4.46
N THR A 332 -5.67 30.16 -4.16
CA THR A 332 -4.47 29.31 -4.16
C THR A 332 -3.85 29.22 -5.54
N TRP A 333 -2.54 29.00 -5.61
CA TRP A 333 -1.82 29.00 -6.88
C TRP A 333 -0.61 28.06 -6.89
N PHE A 334 -0.08 27.78 -8.07
CA PHE A 334 1.22 27.11 -8.22
C PHE A 334 1.97 27.63 -9.45
N THR A 335 3.27 27.36 -9.49
CA THR A 335 4.10 27.54 -10.70
C THR A 335 5.10 26.41 -10.82
N THR A 336 5.37 25.92 -12.04
CA THR A 336 6.47 24.97 -12.30
C THR A 336 7.80 25.69 -12.54
N ARG A 337 7.75 27.00 -12.84
CA ARG A 337 8.90 27.89 -13.04
C ARG A 337 8.85 29.05 -12.05
N PRO A 338 9.69 29.06 -11.00
CA PRO A 338 9.74 30.15 -10.03
C PRO A 338 9.97 31.55 -10.64
N GLU A 339 10.67 31.61 -11.78
CA GLU A 339 10.98 32.83 -12.54
C GLU A 339 9.84 33.32 -13.45
N SER A 340 8.74 32.57 -13.57
CA SER A 340 7.63 32.92 -14.45
C SER A 340 6.84 34.13 -13.94
N HIS A 341 6.50 35.04 -14.85
CA HIS A 341 5.55 36.13 -14.60
C HIS A 341 4.08 35.68 -14.66
N THR A 342 3.83 34.39 -14.87
CA THR A 342 2.51 33.78 -14.89
C THR A 342 2.45 32.66 -13.85
N VAL A 343 1.37 32.65 -13.07
CA VAL A 343 1.05 31.60 -12.11
C VAL A 343 -0.24 30.90 -12.50
N MET A 344 -0.39 29.63 -12.10
CA MET A 344 -1.64 28.89 -12.27
C MET A 344 -2.49 29.10 -11.03
N GLN A 345 -3.56 29.87 -11.14
CA GLN A 345 -4.52 30.08 -10.05
C GLN A 345 -5.51 28.92 -10.02
N ALA A 346 -5.49 28.14 -8.95
CA ALA A 346 -6.28 26.93 -8.79
C ALA A 346 -7.70 27.22 -8.29
N GLU A 347 -8.69 26.55 -8.90
CA GLU A 347 -10.09 26.67 -8.51
C GLU A 347 -10.51 25.59 -7.51
N SER A 348 -9.86 24.43 -7.56
CA SER A 348 -10.16 23.28 -6.71
C SER A 348 -8.91 22.72 -6.03
N GLY A 349 -9.11 21.66 -5.24
CA GLY A 349 -8.01 20.92 -4.63
C GLY A 349 -7.51 21.50 -3.31
N THR A 350 -6.72 20.68 -2.62
CA THR A 350 -6.29 20.89 -1.23
C THR A 350 -4.80 21.18 -1.10
N MET A 351 -4.12 21.51 -2.21
CA MET A 351 -2.69 21.86 -2.27
C MET A 351 -1.76 20.75 -1.75
N PRO A 352 -1.58 19.64 -2.50
CA PRO A 352 -0.70 18.53 -2.10
C PRO A 352 0.74 18.98 -1.80
N GLY A 353 1.21 18.67 -0.59
CA GLY A 353 2.45 19.21 -0.03
C GLY A 353 2.21 20.12 1.18
N SER A 354 0.97 20.59 1.36
CA SER A 354 0.48 21.22 2.60
C SER A 354 0.42 20.23 3.76
N PRO A 355 0.90 20.62 4.96
CA PRO A 355 0.68 19.87 6.19
C PRO A 355 -0.77 19.68 6.62
N VAL A 356 -1.77 20.27 5.96
CA VAL A 356 -3.20 20.11 6.28
C VAL A 356 -4.03 19.51 5.15
N ALA A 357 -3.43 19.27 3.97
CA ALA A 357 -4.15 18.78 2.78
C ALA A 357 -4.95 17.49 3.02
N ASP A 358 -4.39 16.55 3.80
CA ASP A 358 -5.03 15.29 4.18
C ASP A 358 -6.31 15.48 5.00
N LEU A 359 -6.31 16.37 5.98
CA LEU A 359 -7.50 16.67 6.77
C LEU A 359 -8.53 17.47 5.97
N LEU A 360 -8.09 18.44 5.17
CA LEU A 360 -9.00 19.18 4.28
C LEU A 360 -9.70 18.23 3.32
N PHE A 361 -8.95 17.31 2.70
CA PHE A 361 -9.52 16.27 1.85
C PHE A 361 -10.49 15.39 2.64
N GLY A 362 -10.10 14.92 3.82
CA GLY A 362 -10.94 14.07 4.66
C GLY A 362 -12.28 14.71 5.03
N VAL A 363 -12.31 16.01 5.35
CA VAL A 363 -13.55 16.76 5.65
C VAL A 363 -14.49 16.78 4.46
N VAL A 364 -14.00 17.04 3.25
CA VAL A 364 -14.85 17.01 2.04
C VAL A 364 -15.29 15.58 1.70
N PHE A 365 -14.37 14.63 1.82
CA PHE A 365 -14.58 13.26 1.38
C PHE A 365 -15.56 12.50 2.28
N HIS A 366 -15.75 12.95 3.52
CA HIS A 366 -16.69 12.34 4.47
C HIS A 366 -18.11 12.21 3.92
N ARG A 367 -18.62 13.20 3.16
CA ARG A 367 -19.98 13.13 2.62
C ARG A 367 -20.19 11.91 1.72
N ILE A 368 -19.21 11.59 0.87
CA ILE A 368 -19.25 10.41 -0.01
C ILE A 368 -19.37 9.13 0.82
N LEU A 369 -18.60 9.01 1.90
CA LEU A 369 -18.66 7.86 2.80
C LEU A 369 -20.02 7.76 3.51
N SER A 370 -20.61 8.90 3.90
CA SER A 370 -21.95 8.93 4.49
C SER A 370 -23.02 8.45 3.52
N ASP A 371 -22.97 8.89 2.26
CA ASP A 371 -23.94 8.49 1.22
C ASP A 371 -23.81 6.98 0.91
N ILE A 372 -22.58 6.44 0.88
CA ILE A 372 -22.32 5.01 0.73
C ILE A 372 -22.93 4.21 1.91
N ASN A 373 -22.69 4.66 3.14
CA ASN A 373 -23.24 4.00 4.33
C ASN A 373 -24.77 4.04 4.37
N ALA A 374 -25.38 5.17 3.98
CA ALA A 374 -26.84 5.26 3.88
C ALA A 374 -27.39 4.23 2.88
N CYS A 375 -26.79 4.13 1.69
CA CYS A 375 -27.16 3.13 0.69
C CYS A 375 -27.06 1.69 1.23
N LEU A 376 -25.97 1.35 1.91
CA LEU A 376 -25.78 0.00 2.47
C LEU A 376 -26.78 -0.32 3.59
N ASN A 377 -27.15 0.67 4.40
CA ASN A 377 -28.18 0.53 5.43
C ASN A 377 -29.57 0.34 4.81
N GLU A 378 -29.93 1.14 3.81
CA GLU A 378 -31.21 1.06 3.09
C GLU A 378 -31.38 -0.29 2.38
N LEU A 379 -30.29 -0.81 1.79
CA LEU A 379 -30.27 -2.14 1.17
C LEU A 379 -30.18 -3.29 2.17
N GLY A 380 -29.94 -3.02 3.46
CA GLY A 380 -29.75 -4.04 4.49
C GLY A 380 -28.53 -4.94 4.26
N CYS A 381 -27.48 -4.42 3.62
CA CYS A 381 -26.33 -5.21 3.15
C CYS A 381 -24.99 -4.81 3.79
N CYS A 382 -25.04 -4.13 4.94
CA CYS A 382 -23.86 -3.76 5.72
C CYS A 382 -23.01 -4.98 6.09
N ALA A 383 -21.69 -4.78 6.17
CA ALA A 383 -20.77 -5.81 6.63
C ALA A 383 -20.93 -6.09 8.13
N PHE A 384 -20.30 -7.17 8.62
CA PHE A 384 -20.28 -7.54 10.04
C PHE A 384 -21.67 -7.66 10.71
N PRO A 385 -22.67 -8.28 10.07
CA PRO A 385 -23.98 -8.45 10.69
C PRO A 385 -23.85 -9.24 11.99
N GLY A 386 -24.47 -8.73 13.07
CA GLY A 386 -24.45 -9.37 14.38
C GLY A 386 -23.18 -9.17 15.21
N PHE A 387 -22.16 -8.45 14.72
CA PHE A 387 -20.98 -8.10 15.52
C PHE A 387 -20.98 -6.68 16.08
N CYS A 388 -21.97 -5.86 15.70
CA CYS A 388 -22.16 -4.52 16.24
C CYS A 388 -23.09 -4.58 17.47
N GLN A 389 -22.71 -3.91 18.55
CA GLN A 389 -23.54 -3.68 19.73
C GLN A 389 -24.30 -2.34 19.64
N ASN A 390 -25.24 -2.10 20.56
CA ASN A 390 -26.03 -0.87 20.60
C ASN A 390 -25.13 0.38 20.63
N GLY A 391 -25.33 1.28 19.66
CA GLY A 391 -24.55 2.53 19.52
C GLY A 391 -23.25 2.39 18.73
N GLU A 392 -22.91 1.20 18.25
CA GLU A 392 -21.80 0.99 17.32
C GLU A 392 -22.25 1.02 15.86
N THR A 393 -21.40 1.58 15.00
CA THR A 393 -21.59 1.63 13.55
C THR A 393 -20.79 0.51 12.89
N SER A 394 -21.38 -0.17 11.91
CA SER A 394 -20.66 -1.21 11.18
C SER A 394 -19.46 -0.62 10.41
N PRO A 395 -18.27 -1.24 10.50
CA PRO A 395 -17.05 -0.77 9.84
C PRO A 395 -17.04 -1.14 8.35
N THR A 396 -17.99 -0.59 7.59
CA THR A 396 -18.32 -1.07 6.24
C THR A 396 -17.46 -0.45 5.14
N GLU A 397 -16.87 0.71 5.40
CA GLU A 397 -16.14 1.53 4.43
C GLU A 397 -14.73 1.90 4.91
N PRO A 398 -13.88 0.92 5.32
CA PRO A 398 -12.50 1.19 5.68
C PRO A 398 -11.78 2.04 4.63
N THR A 399 -11.36 3.23 5.04
CA THR A 399 -10.87 4.28 4.15
C THR A 399 -9.50 4.78 4.59
N TRP A 400 -8.59 4.91 3.64
CA TRP A 400 -7.32 5.61 3.81
C TRP A 400 -7.16 6.68 2.74
N ALA A 401 -7.34 7.95 3.12
CA ALA A 401 -7.37 9.06 2.17
C ALA A 401 -8.41 8.78 1.06
N ASP A 402 -7.98 8.67 -0.20
CA ASP A 402 -8.83 8.37 -1.35
C ASP A 402 -9.01 6.87 -1.65
N ASP A 403 -8.23 6.00 -1.01
CA ASP A 403 -8.39 4.54 -1.09
C ASP A 403 -9.53 4.08 -0.18
N VAL A 404 -10.70 3.82 -0.77
CA VAL A 404 -11.89 3.31 -0.06
C VAL A 404 -12.10 1.84 -0.39
N CYS A 405 -12.39 1.02 0.62
CA CYS A 405 -12.91 -0.32 0.41
C CYS A 405 -14.31 -0.42 1.02
N ILE A 406 -15.31 -0.75 0.20
CA ILE A 406 -16.70 -0.91 0.59
C ILE A 406 -16.98 -2.40 0.75
N LEU A 407 -17.22 -2.81 1.98
CA LEU A 407 -17.55 -4.17 2.36
C LEU A 407 -19.07 -4.33 2.30
N PHE A 408 -19.55 -5.49 1.87
CA PHE A 408 -20.98 -5.75 1.91
C PHE A 408 -21.26 -7.24 2.08
N GLN A 409 -22.42 -7.56 2.61
CA GLN A 409 -22.92 -8.92 2.79
C GLN A 409 -24.37 -9.00 2.31
N VAL A 410 -24.71 -10.09 1.64
CA VAL A 410 -26.07 -10.34 1.13
C VAL A 410 -26.62 -11.63 1.72
N VAL A 411 -27.94 -11.70 1.82
CA VAL A 411 -28.64 -12.88 2.36
C VAL A 411 -28.59 -14.04 1.35
N LYS A 412 -28.76 -13.73 0.06
CA LYS A 412 -28.76 -14.72 -1.03
C LYS A 412 -27.71 -14.37 -2.09
N ALA A 413 -26.98 -15.38 -2.57
CA ALA A 413 -25.93 -15.19 -3.57
C ALA A 413 -26.42 -14.49 -4.86
N GLN A 414 -27.68 -14.68 -5.24
CA GLN A 414 -28.30 -14.07 -6.41
C GLN A 414 -28.38 -12.54 -6.33
N GLN A 415 -28.36 -11.97 -5.13
CA GLN A 415 -28.42 -10.51 -4.91
C GLN A 415 -27.07 -9.81 -5.13
N LEU A 416 -25.98 -10.56 -5.30
CA LEU A 416 -24.64 -9.98 -5.41
C LEU A 416 -24.50 -8.99 -6.57
N GLU A 417 -25.10 -9.29 -7.72
CA GLU A 417 -25.03 -8.43 -8.90
C GLU A 417 -25.81 -7.13 -8.70
N GLU A 418 -27.08 -7.23 -8.29
CA GLU A 418 -27.97 -6.08 -8.05
C GLU A 418 -27.41 -5.14 -6.98
N VAL A 419 -26.94 -5.70 -5.85
CA VAL A 419 -26.34 -4.91 -4.76
C VAL A 419 -25.05 -4.23 -5.23
N LEU A 420 -24.20 -4.92 -6.00
CA LEU A 420 -23.00 -4.31 -6.55
C LEU A 420 -23.32 -3.18 -7.54
N GLN A 421 -24.35 -3.32 -8.37
CA GLN A 421 -24.81 -2.27 -9.27
C GLN A 421 -25.25 -1.03 -8.49
N ALA A 422 -26.08 -1.22 -7.44
CA ALA A 422 -26.56 -0.13 -6.60
C ALA A 422 -25.39 0.59 -5.89
N ILE A 423 -24.46 -0.15 -5.28
CA ILE A 423 -23.25 0.42 -4.65
C ILE A 423 -22.46 1.24 -5.67
N MET A 424 -22.18 0.70 -6.85
CA MET A 424 -21.39 1.41 -7.87
C MET A 424 -22.09 2.66 -8.40
N GLN A 425 -23.41 2.63 -8.54
CA GLN A 425 -24.20 3.79 -8.93
C GLN A 425 -24.09 4.90 -7.88
N VAL A 426 -24.27 4.58 -6.59
CA VAL A 426 -24.16 5.55 -5.49
C VAL A 426 -22.75 6.12 -5.39
N VAL A 427 -21.73 5.26 -5.40
CA VAL A 427 -20.31 5.68 -5.32
C VAL A 427 -19.96 6.66 -6.45
N THR A 428 -20.28 6.30 -7.69
CA THR A 428 -19.92 7.14 -8.84
C THR A 428 -20.70 8.45 -8.89
N THR A 429 -21.97 8.43 -8.45
CA THR A 429 -22.80 9.63 -8.33
C THR A 429 -22.28 10.57 -7.24
N ALA A 430 -22.02 10.04 -6.04
CA ALA A 430 -21.52 10.82 -4.91
C ALA A 430 -20.14 11.42 -5.22
N MET A 431 -19.24 10.67 -5.86
CA MET A 431 -17.95 11.20 -6.31
C MET A 431 -18.12 12.33 -7.32
N GLN A 432 -18.98 12.15 -8.33
CA GLN A 432 -19.22 13.20 -9.33
C GLN A 432 -19.76 14.47 -8.67
N GLN A 433 -20.71 14.36 -7.74
CA GLN A 433 -21.29 15.49 -7.01
C GLN A 433 -20.28 16.27 -6.14
N GLN A 434 -19.08 15.75 -5.91
CA GLN A 434 -17.97 16.44 -5.22
C GLN A 434 -16.84 16.87 -6.16
N GLY A 435 -17.07 16.80 -7.47
CA GLY A 435 -16.07 17.13 -8.49
C GLY A 435 -15.00 16.06 -8.72
N LEU A 436 -15.22 14.85 -8.19
CA LEU A 436 -14.32 13.70 -8.30
C LEU A 436 -14.78 12.72 -9.38
N ALA A 437 -13.88 11.80 -9.76
CA ALA A 437 -14.18 10.74 -10.72
C ALA A 437 -13.52 9.43 -10.29
N ALA A 438 -14.31 8.36 -10.30
CA ALA A 438 -13.83 7.01 -10.08
C ALA A 438 -12.89 6.56 -11.22
N ASN A 439 -11.91 5.74 -10.88
CA ASN A 439 -10.96 5.17 -11.82
C ASN A 439 -11.30 3.71 -12.13
N LEU A 440 -12.19 3.47 -13.09
CA LEU A 440 -12.67 2.13 -13.47
C LEU A 440 -11.65 1.31 -14.30
N GLY A 441 -10.37 1.66 -14.26
CA GLY A 441 -9.30 0.92 -14.93
C GLY A 441 -8.95 -0.39 -14.21
N ALA A 442 -8.27 -1.30 -14.91
CA ALA A 442 -7.75 -2.53 -14.31
C ALA A 442 -6.73 -2.22 -13.19
N GLY A 443 -6.84 -2.93 -12.07
CA GLY A 443 -6.02 -2.69 -10.86
C GLY A 443 -6.32 -1.36 -10.15
N LYS A 444 -7.42 -0.69 -10.50
CA LYS A 444 -7.88 0.56 -9.89
C LYS A 444 -9.17 0.29 -9.12
N THR A 445 -10.32 0.71 -9.64
CA THR A 445 -11.62 0.35 -9.04
C THR A 445 -12.05 -1.04 -9.50
N GLU A 446 -12.03 -2.02 -8.60
CA GLU A 446 -12.36 -3.41 -8.86
C GLU A 446 -13.10 -4.03 -7.65
N CYS A 447 -13.84 -5.10 -7.89
CA CYS A 447 -14.62 -5.79 -6.85
C CYS A 447 -14.16 -7.25 -6.68
N MET A 448 -14.00 -7.67 -5.43
CA MET A 448 -13.85 -9.08 -5.06
C MET A 448 -15.19 -9.61 -4.56
N LEU A 449 -15.71 -10.67 -5.18
CA LEU A 449 -16.95 -11.32 -4.77
C LEU A 449 -16.67 -12.66 -4.08
N VAL A 450 -17.42 -12.93 -3.02
CA VAL A 450 -17.49 -14.22 -2.33
C VAL A 450 -18.92 -14.72 -2.43
N ALA A 451 -19.12 -15.79 -3.18
CA ALA A 451 -20.44 -16.36 -3.43
C ALA A 451 -20.51 -17.79 -2.86
N HIS A 452 -21.28 -17.93 -1.78
CA HIS A 452 -21.53 -19.18 -1.06
C HIS A 452 -23.03 -19.44 -0.91
N GLY A 453 -23.39 -20.66 -0.48
CA GLY A 453 -24.78 -21.06 -0.27
C GLY A 453 -25.54 -21.44 -1.56
N PRO A 454 -26.87 -21.63 -1.47
CA PRO A 454 -27.72 -22.07 -2.57
C PRO A 454 -27.69 -21.10 -3.77
N GLY A 455 -27.58 -21.64 -4.98
CA GLY A 455 -27.50 -20.84 -6.22
C GLY A 455 -26.16 -20.14 -6.48
N SER A 456 -25.20 -20.24 -5.55
CA SER A 456 -23.87 -19.63 -5.70
C SER A 456 -23.07 -20.16 -6.90
N GLN A 457 -23.29 -21.42 -7.30
CA GLN A 457 -22.63 -21.99 -8.48
C GLN A 457 -23.10 -21.31 -9.76
N THR A 458 -24.41 -21.06 -9.88
CA THR A 458 -25.00 -20.34 -11.01
C THR A 458 -24.49 -18.90 -11.06
N VAL A 459 -24.47 -18.21 -9.91
CA VAL A 459 -23.96 -16.83 -9.81
C VAL A 459 -22.48 -16.75 -10.20
N ARG A 460 -21.64 -17.66 -9.68
CA ARG A 460 -20.22 -17.72 -10.06
C ARG A 460 -20.04 -18.04 -11.55
N ARG A 461 -20.85 -18.95 -12.10
CA ARG A 461 -20.82 -19.25 -13.54
C ARG A 461 -21.13 -18.00 -14.35
N ASN A 462 -22.21 -17.30 -14.01
CA ASN A 462 -22.66 -16.13 -14.76
C ASN A 462 -21.69 -14.94 -14.63
N LEU A 463 -21.23 -14.63 -13.41
CA LEU A 463 -20.45 -13.41 -13.18
C LEU A 463 -18.95 -13.60 -13.43
N LEU A 464 -18.41 -14.78 -13.11
CA LEU A 464 -16.96 -14.97 -13.02
C LEU A 464 -16.37 -15.70 -14.21
N THR A 465 -17.12 -16.42 -15.05
CA THR A 465 -16.54 -17.26 -16.13
C THR A 465 -16.17 -16.51 -17.41
N HIS A 466 -16.64 -15.27 -17.56
CA HIS A 466 -16.26 -14.43 -18.70
C HIS A 466 -14.74 -14.21 -18.78
N ALA A 467 -14.21 -14.00 -19.98
CA ALA A 467 -12.78 -13.71 -20.18
C ALA A 467 -12.32 -12.45 -19.41
N GLN A 468 -13.23 -11.47 -19.27
CA GLN A 468 -13.07 -10.30 -18.41
C GLN A 468 -14.30 -10.17 -17.51
N PRO A 469 -14.29 -10.81 -16.32
CA PRO A 469 -15.40 -10.75 -15.37
C PRO A 469 -15.70 -9.30 -14.99
N SER A 470 -16.95 -8.87 -15.15
CA SER A 470 -17.38 -7.50 -14.84
C SER A 470 -18.88 -7.41 -14.63
N VAL A 471 -19.32 -6.43 -13.84
CA VAL A 471 -20.73 -6.06 -13.69
C VAL A 471 -20.97 -4.70 -14.32
N SER A 472 -22.01 -4.61 -15.15
CA SER A 472 -22.43 -3.35 -15.78
C SER A 472 -23.37 -2.59 -14.85
N PHE A 473 -23.22 -1.28 -14.74
CA PHE A 473 -24.08 -0.42 -13.93
C PHE A 473 -24.30 0.92 -14.65
N ASN A 474 -25.35 1.64 -14.26
CA ASN A 474 -25.63 2.97 -14.79
C ASN A 474 -24.92 4.01 -13.94
N GLY A 475 -23.81 4.54 -14.47
CA GLY A 475 -23.10 5.65 -13.86
C GLY A 475 -23.66 7.00 -14.34
N PRO A 476 -23.21 8.11 -13.73
CA PRO A 476 -23.68 9.44 -14.11
C PRO A 476 -23.32 9.85 -15.55
N LYS A 477 -22.24 9.30 -16.11
CA LYS A 477 -21.81 9.54 -17.50
C LYS A 477 -22.36 8.51 -18.49
N GLY A 478 -23.35 7.72 -18.07
CA GLY A 478 -23.91 6.61 -18.82
C GLY A 478 -23.42 5.23 -18.35
N PRO A 479 -23.67 4.18 -19.15
CA PRO A 479 -23.33 2.81 -18.81
C PRO A 479 -21.83 2.63 -18.56
N ALA A 480 -21.48 2.01 -17.44
CA ALA A 480 -20.11 1.73 -17.03
C ALA A 480 -19.98 0.29 -16.53
N LYS A 481 -18.74 -0.18 -16.37
CA LYS A 481 -18.45 -1.53 -15.88
C LYS A 481 -17.45 -1.50 -14.73
N VAL A 482 -17.69 -2.32 -13.72
CA VAL A 482 -16.72 -2.62 -12.65
C VAL A 482 -16.17 -4.03 -12.87
N ARG A 483 -14.84 -4.17 -12.84
CA ARG A 483 -14.19 -5.48 -13.01
C ARG A 483 -14.31 -6.32 -11.75
N LEU A 484 -14.50 -7.61 -11.93
CA LEU A 484 -14.47 -8.60 -10.85
C LEU A 484 -13.11 -9.30 -10.84
N VAL A 485 -12.49 -9.38 -9.67
CA VAL A 485 -11.16 -9.97 -9.50
C VAL A 485 -11.11 -10.97 -8.35
N PRO A 486 -10.30 -12.03 -8.46
CA PRO A 486 -10.14 -13.01 -7.37
C PRO A 486 -9.22 -12.49 -6.24
N SER A 487 -8.41 -11.46 -6.53
CA SER A 487 -7.44 -10.89 -5.61
C SER A 487 -7.19 -9.41 -5.92
N TYR A 488 -6.93 -8.61 -4.89
CA TYR A 488 -6.66 -7.18 -5.02
C TYR A 488 -5.52 -6.76 -4.08
N THR A 489 -4.69 -5.79 -4.51
CA THR A 489 -3.61 -5.24 -3.68
C THR A 489 -4.08 -3.95 -3.02
N HIS A 490 -4.56 -4.03 -1.79
CA HIS A 490 -5.07 -2.88 -1.04
C HIS A 490 -4.03 -2.38 -0.03
N LEU A 491 -3.57 -1.12 -0.17
CA LEU A 491 -2.56 -0.50 0.69
C LEU A 491 -1.28 -1.36 0.85
N GLY A 492 -0.92 -2.02 -0.25
CA GLY A 492 0.21 -2.96 -0.36
C GLY A 492 -0.12 -4.40 0.05
N CYS A 493 -1.20 -4.65 0.81
CA CYS A 493 -1.59 -5.99 1.21
C CYS A 493 -2.37 -6.68 0.10
N VAL A 494 -1.93 -7.86 -0.34
CA VAL A 494 -2.69 -8.68 -1.28
C VAL A 494 -3.77 -9.43 -0.53
N LEU A 495 -5.02 -9.19 -0.90
CA LEU A 495 -6.19 -9.83 -0.35
C LEU A 495 -6.78 -10.77 -1.41
N ARG A 496 -7.42 -11.85 -0.96
CA ARG A 496 -8.06 -12.85 -1.83
C ARG A 496 -9.44 -13.20 -1.33
N ALA A 497 -10.36 -13.40 -2.27
CA ALA A 497 -11.72 -13.83 -1.97
C ALA A 497 -11.77 -15.17 -1.23
N ASP A 498 -10.83 -16.09 -1.51
CA ASP A 498 -10.73 -17.42 -0.88
C ASP A 498 -9.96 -17.45 0.46
N GLY A 499 -9.42 -16.30 0.90
CA GLY A 499 -8.65 -16.20 2.14
C GLY A 499 -7.21 -16.75 2.10
N ASN A 500 -6.76 -17.34 0.98
CA ASN A 500 -5.42 -17.95 0.84
C ASN A 500 -4.30 -16.90 0.94
N ASP A 501 -3.27 -17.19 1.74
CA ASP A 501 -2.17 -16.24 2.02
C ASP A 501 -0.96 -16.43 1.09
N LEU A 502 -0.87 -17.55 0.36
CA LEU A 502 0.29 -17.87 -0.47
C LEU A 502 0.56 -16.82 -1.58
N PRO A 503 -0.45 -16.27 -2.29
CA PRO A 503 -0.21 -15.20 -3.25
C PRO A 503 0.27 -13.90 -2.59
N ALA A 504 -0.17 -13.59 -1.37
CA ALA A 504 0.35 -12.47 -0.61
C ALA A 504 1.82 -12.64 -0.24
N LEU A 505 2.21 -13.85 0.21
CA LEU A 505 3.60 -14.20 0.48
C LEU A 505 4.48 -14.04 -0.77
N ARG A 506 4.05 -14.58 -1.92
CA ARG A 506 4.79 -14.48 -3.20
C ARG A 506 4.94 -13.03 -3.67
N HIS A 507 3.89 -12.22 -3.54
CA HIS A 507 3.96 -10.80 -3.88
C HIS A 507 4.99 -10.06 -3.02
N ARG A 508 4.97 -10.28 -1.70
CA ARG A 508 5.94 -9.69 -0.77
C ARG A 508 7.35 -10.17 -0.98
N GLU A 509 7.52 -11.45 -1.29
CA GLU A 509 8.80 -12.03 -1.69
C GLU A 509 9.37 -11.32 -2.92
N GLN A 510 8.56 -11.11 -3.96
CA GLN A 510 8.98 -10.43 -5.19
C GLN A 510 9.39 -8.97 -4.91
N GLN A 511 8.64 -8.24 -4.09
CA GLN A 511 8.98 -6.87 -3.69
C GLN A 511 10.27 -6.80 -2.87
N ALA A 512 10.44 -7.70 -1.89
CA ALA A 512 11.67 -7.78 -1.12
C ALA A 512 12.87 -8.16 -2.01
N GLN A 513 12.68 -9.08 -2.95
CA GLN A 513 13.72 -9.52 -3.89
C GLN A 513 14.15 -8.41 -4.85
N SER A 514 13.22 -7.60 -5.35
CA SER A 514 13.53 -6.48 -6.25
C SER A 514 14.38 -5.41 -5.58
N MET A 515 14.17 -5.17 -4.28
CA MET A 515 15.04 -4.31 -3.47
C MET A 515 16.35 -4.98 -3.07
N TYR A 516 16.32 -6.28 -2.82
CA TYR A 516 17.48 -7.04 -2.37
C TYR A 516 18.59 -7.08 -3.42
N GLY A 517 18.27 -7.28 -4.70
CA GLY A 517 19.27 -7.37 -5.78
C GLY A 517 20.25 -6.18 -5.82
N PRO A 518 19.76 -4.93 -5.95
CA PRO A 518 20.59 -3.73 -5.91
C PRO A 518 21.36 -3.54 -4.60
N VAL A 519 20.72 -3.78 -3.45
CA VAL A 519 21.35 -3.66 -2.12
C VAL A 519 22.51 -4.64 -1.97
N ARG A 520 22.29 -5.91 -2.34
CA ARG A 520 23.33 -6.94 -2.31
C ARG A 520 24.51 -6.56 -3.19
N ARG A 521 24.25 -6.10 -4.42
CA ARG A 521 25.30 -5.78 -5.39
C ARG A 521 26.11 -4.54 -5.02
N LYS A 522 25.45 -3.48 -4.53
CA LYS A 522 26.07 -2.16 -4.34
C LYS A 522 26.48 -1.86 -2.90
N LEU A 523 25.75 -2.38 -1.91
CA LEU A 523 25.91 -1.99 -0.51
C LEU A 523 26.50 -3.11 0.35
N LEU A 524 26.03 -4.35 0.22
CA LEU A 524 26.48 -5.41 1.13
C LEU A 524 27.95 -5.80 0.93
N CYS A 525 28.46 -5.73 -0.29
CA CYS A 525 29.88 -5.97 -0.58
C CYS A 525 30.76 -4.71 -0.42
N ASN A 526 30.20 -3.56 -0.05
CA ASN A 526 30.97 -2.33 0.08
C ASN A 526 31.90 -2.41 1.31
N PRO A 527 33.23 -2.25 1.15
CA PRO A 527 34.18 -2.33 2.26
C PRO A 527 34.11 -1.12 3.21
N TYR A 528 33.55 0.01 2.75
CA TYR A 528 33.37 1.23 3.56
C TYR A 528 32.15 1.17 4.48
N LEU A 529 31.36 0.10 4.45
CA LEU A 529 30.22 -0.11 5.35
C LEU A 529 30.54 -1.20 6.37
N THR A 530 30.24 -0.92 7.63
CA THR A 530 30.37 -1.87 8.73
C THR A 530 29.32 -3.00 8.64
N GLU A 531 29.58 -4.13 9.30
CA GLU A 531 28.60 -5.22 9.45
C GLU A 531 27.27 -4.69 10.01
N ARG A 532 27.32 -3.78 10.98
CA ARG A 532 26.15 -3.16 11.59
C ARG A 532 25.31 -2.37 10.58
N GLU A 533 25.94 -1.49 9.79
CA GLU A 533 25.24 -0.67 8.80
C GLU A 533 24.61 -1.54 7.69
N LYS A 534 25.34 -2.57 7.23
CA LYS A 534 24.83 -3.54 6.25
C LYS A 534 23.59 -4.26 6.77
N LEU A 535 23.61 -4.72 8.02
CA LEU A 535 22.46 -5.35 8.67
C LEU A 535 21.31 -4.36 8.89
N GLU A 536 21.59 -3.09 9.18
CA GLU A 536 20.57 -2.06 9.35
C GLU A 536 19.83 -1.75 8.04
N VAL A 537 20.55 -1.63 6.93
CA VAL A 537 19.95 -1.51 5.58
C VAL A 537 19.09 -2.73 5.27
N PHE A 538 19.58 -3.94 5.57
CA PHE A 538 18.82 -5.17 5.37
C PHE A 538 17.51 -5.19 6.18
N ARG A 539 17.57 -4.91 7.49
CA ARG A 539 16.39 -4.87 8.37
C ARG A 539 15.39 -3.79 7.95
N SER A 540 15.88 -2.59 7.63
CA SER A 540 15.03 -1.41 7.36
C SER A 540 14.43 -1.38 5.96
N ARG A 541 15.01 -2.08 4.97
CA ARG A 541 14.56 -2.06 3.57
C ARG A 541 14.03 -3.40 3.07
N ILE A 542 14.72 -4.50 3.37
CA ILE A 542 14.40 -5.83 2.80
C ILE A 542 13.40 -6.57 3.68
N LEU A 543 13.74 -6.77 4.96
CA LEU A 543 12.83 -7.44 5.90
C LEU A 543 11.54 -6.66 6.11
N SER A 544 11.62 -5.33 6.27
CA SER A 544 10.44 -4.48 6.43
C SER A 544 9.47 -4.59 5.24
N SER A 545 9.99 -4.71 4.02
CA SER A 545 9.17 -4.91 2.82
C SER A 545 8.45 -6.25 2.81
N PHE A 546 9.14 -7.33 3.22
CA PHE A 546 8.53 -8.65 3.26
C PHE A 546 7.47 -8.73 4.36
N LEU A 547 7.73 -8.11 5.52
CA LEU A 547 6.87 -8.18 6.70
C LEU A 547 5.67 -7.22 6.66
N HIS A 548 5.53 -6.36 5.64
CA HIS A 548 4.37 -5.48 5.53
C HIS A 548 3.10 -6.30 5.35
N GLY A 549 2.18 -6.15 6.32
CA GLY A 549 0.92 -6.91 6.35
C GLY A 549 1.06 -8.32 6.92
N ALA A 550 2.25 -8.75 7.36
CA ALA A 550 2.46 -10.10 7.87
C ALA A 550 1.62 -10.44 9.11
N GLY A 551 1.23 -9.44 9.90
CA GLY A 551 0.35 -9.62 11.06
C GLY A 551 -1.08 -10.05 10.71
N LEU A 552 -1.51 -9.88 9.46
CA LEU A 552 -2.82 -10.29 8.96
C LEU A 552 -2.82 -11.73 8.38
N LEU A 553 -1.65 -12.36 8.26
CA LEU A 553 -1.52 -13.70 7.69
C LEU A 553 -2.00 -14.75 8.71
N VAL A 554 -2.91 -15.62 8.26
CA VAL A 554 -3.44 -16.74 9.03
C VAL A 554 -2.52 -17.96 8.89
N LEU A 555 -1.97 -18.19 7.68
CA LEU A 555 -1.09 -19.31 7.36
C LEU A 555 -1.70 -20.68 7.72
N ARG A 556 -2.88 -20.98 7.16
CA ARG A 556 -3.69 -22.17 7.49
C ARG A 556 -3.03 -23.48 7.05
N THR A 557 -2.15 -23.45 6.05
CA THR A 557 -1.49 -24.64 5.50
C THR A 557 -0.01 -24.70 5.85
N LYS A 558 0.53 -25.92 5.95
CA LYS A 558 1.97 -26.16 6.13
C LYS A 558 2.80 -25.52 5.01
N ALA A 559 2.30 -25.54 3.78
CA ALA A 559 2.94 -24.90 2.64
C ALA A 559 3.08 -23.37 2.80
N GLU A 560 2.07 -22.69 3.35
CA GLU A 560 2.14 -21.25 3.63
C GLU A 560 3.15 -20.94 4.74
N GLN A 561 3.14 -21.73 5.81
CA GLN A 561 4.10 -21.60 6.93
C GLN A 561 5.55 -21.83 6.49
N ASP A 562 5.76 -22.89 5.70
CA ASP A 562 7.08 -23.21 5.16
C ASP A 562 7.54 -22.13 4.18
N LYS A 563 6.64 -21.59 3.35
CA LYS A 563 6.97 -20.50 2.43
C LYS A 563 7.41 -19.23 3.17
N PHE A 564 6.69 -18.84 4.22
CA PHE A 564 7.08 -17.68 5.03
C PHE A 564 8.49 -17.86 5.65
N THR A 565 8.75 -19.06 6.18
CA THR A 565 10.02 -19.43 6.81
C THR A 565 11.16 -19.50 5.79
N GLU A 566 10.92 -20.11 4.63
CA GLU A 566 11.87 -20.25 3.52
C GLU A 566 12.35 -18.90 3.02
N VAL A 567 11.42 -17.96 2.76
CA VAL A 567 11.78 -16.65 2.20
C VAL A 567 12.71 -15.86 3.13
N ILE A 568 12.38 -15.78 4.43
CA ILE A 568 13.23 -15.07 5.41
C ILE A 568 14.59 -15.76 5.54
N SER A 569 14.60 -17.10 5.65
CA SER A 569 15.83 -17.87 5.78
C SER A 569 16.74 -17.73 4.56
N ARG A 570 16.16 -17.70 3.36
CA ARG A 570 16.88 -17.46 2.11
C ARG A 570 17.52 -16.09 2.07
N PHE A 571 16.82 -15.04 2.53
CA PHE A 571 17.40 -13.71 2.63
C PHE A 571 18.54 -13.65 3.66
N HIS A 572 18.38 -14.28 4.84
CA HIS A 572 19.44 -14.37 5.85
C HIS A 572 20.69 -15.08 5.30
N ARG A 573 20.51 -16.22 4.62
CA ARG A 573 21.60 -16.93 3.92
C ARG A 573 22.26 -16.06 2.86
N GLY A 574 21.46 -15.35 2.07
CA GLY A 574 21.95 -14.52 0.97
C GLY A 574 22.87 -13.37 1.41
N ILE A 575 22.66 -12.82 2.61
CA ILE A 575 23.48 -11.74 3.17
C ILE A 575 24.69 -12.22 3.96
N PHE A 576 24.73 -13.50 4.33
CA PHE A 576 25.77 -14.07 5.18
C PHE A 576 27.17 -13.88 4.57
N ARG A 577 27.38 -14.36 3.34
CA ARG A 577 28.66 -14.24 2.64
C ARG A 577 29.07 -12.79 2.34
N PRO A 578 28.20 -11.91 1.81
CA PRO A 578 28.56 -10.51 1.61
C PRO A 578 29.00 -9.76 2.87
N ILE A 579 28.49 -10.15 4.04
CA ILE A 579 28.77 -9.48 5.31
C ILE A 579 30.01 -10.07 6.00
N LEU A 580 30.12 -11.41 6.05
CA LEU A 580 31.13 -12.13 6.82
C LEU A 580 32.26 -12.72 5.97
N SER A 581 32.18 -12.61 4.65
CA SER A 581 33.12 -13.20 3.68
C SER A 581 33.24 -14.73 3.74
N ILE A 582 32.33 -15.42 4.42
CA ILE A 582 32.30 -16.88 4.59
C ILE A 582 31.02 -17.44 3.98
N SER A 583 31.08 -18.66 3.40
CA SER A 583 29.87 -19.32 2.87
C SER A 583 28.88 -19.67 3.97
N SER A 584 27.58 -19.59 3.67
CA SER A 584 26.52 -20.08 4.55
C SER A 584 26.32 -21.61 4.51
N THR A 585 27.08 -22.30 3.64
CA THR A 585 27.07 -23.77 3.53
C THR A 585 27.46 -24.42 4.86
N GLY A 586 26.79 -25.51 5.24
CA GLY A 586 27.06 -26.21 6.51
C GLY A 586 26.58 -25.50 7.78
N TYR A 587 25.99 -24.30 7.67
CA TYR A 587 25.33 -23.61 8.78
C TYR A 587 23.81 -23.79 8.72
N SER A 588 23.20 -24.08 9.87
CA SER A 588 21.75 -24.12 10.02
C SER A 588 21.12 -22.71 9.94
N ASN A 589 19.82 -22.63 9.67
CA ASN A 589 19.12 -21.33 9.61
C ASN A 589 19.18 -20.58 10.96
N GLU A 590 19.15 -21.32 12.07
CA GLU A 590 19.25 -20.75 13.42
C GLU A 590 20.67 -20.24 13.72
N GLU A 591 21.71 -20.98 13.35
CA GLU A 591 23.10 -20.50 13.47
C GLU A 591 23.30 -19.21 12.66
N ILE A 592 22.84 -19.17 11.41
CA ILE A 592 22.95 -17.99 10.54
C ILE A 592 22.26 -16.78 11.18
N ALA A 593 21.02 -16.95 11.66
CA ALA A 593 20.29 -15.88 12.33
C ALA A 593 21.03 -15.43 13.61
N THR A 594 21.61 -16.36 14.37
CA THR A 594 22.38 -16.08 15.59
C THR A 594 23.64 -15.29 15.30
N ILE A 595 24.45 -15.73 14.33
CA ILE A 595 25.71 -15.08 13.94
C ILE A 595 25.47 -13.66 13.45
N LEU A 596 24.42 -13.45 12.64
CA LEU A 596 24.04 -12.14 12.10
C LEU A 596 23.23 -11.29 13.10
N ASN A 597 22.94 -11.80 14.29
CA ASN A 597 22.10 -11.15 15.30
C ASN A 597 20.71 -10.74 14.73
N LEU A 598 20.07 -11.68 14.05
CA LEU A 598 18.75 -11.54 13.41
C LEU A 598 17.70 -12.39 14.14
N ALA A 599 16.46 -11.92 14.09
CA ALA A 599 15.33 -12.64 14.66
C ALA A 599 14.94 -13.80 13.74
N LEU A 600 14.43 -14.88 14.34
CA LEU A 600 13.92 -16.03 13.59
C LEU A 600 12.60 -15.68 12.89
N PRO A 601 12.21 -16.41 11.82
CA PRO A 601 10.95 -16.18 11.12
C PRO A 601 9.72 -16.18 12.04
N SER A 602 9.64 -17.15 12.97
CA SER A 602 8.55 -17.23 13.96
C SER A 602 8.48 -15.99 14.86
N GLU A 603 9.62 -15.50 15.34
CA GLU A 603 9.71 -14.34 16.23
C GLU A 603 9.27 -13.04 15.52
N LEU A 604 9.60 -12.91 14.23
CA LEU A 604 9.15 -11.80 13.41
C LEU A 604 7.64 -11.84 13.16
N LEU A 605 7.09 -13.04 12.94
CA LEU A 605 5.65 -13.24 12.76
C LEU A 605 4.86 -12.96 14.05
N ASP A 606 5.36 -13.42 15.20
CA ASP A 606 4.75 -13.14 16.51
C ASP A 606 4.67 -11.64 16.78
N VAL A 607 5.75 -10.91 16.54
CA VAL A 607 5.76 -9.44 16.66
C VAL A 607 4.81 -8.78 15.68
N ALA A 608 4.73 -9.25 14.44
CA ALA A 608 3.82 -8.69 13.45
C ALA A 608 2.35 -8.87 13.89
N ARG A 609 1.97 -10.05 14.37
CA ARG A 609 0.62 -10.36 14.85
C ARG A 609 0.26 -9.58 16.12
N ALA A 610 1.17 -9.56 17.10
CA ALA A 610 0.96 -8.82 18.34
C ALA A 610 0.74 -7.32 18.09
N ARG A 611 1.52 -6.72 17.18
CA ARG A 611 1.30 -5.32 16.76
C ARG A 611 -0.03 -5.12 16.08
N THR A 612 -0.39 -5.96 15.13
CA THR A 612 -1.67 -5.84 14.42
C THR A 612 -2.87 -5.98 15.37
N LEU A 613 -2.82 -6.91 16.33
CA LEU A 613 -3.87 -7.02 17.36
C LEU A 613 -3.98 -5.75 18.21
N ALA A 614 -2.83 -5.21 18.64
CA ALA A 614 -2.79 -3.97 19.40
C ALA A 614 -3.32 -2.77 18.60
N ASP A 615 -2.98 -2.68 17.31
CA ASP A 615 -3.45 -1.62 16.42
C ASP A 615 -4.98 -1.68 16.29
N ILE A 616 -5.57 -2.85 16.03
CA ILE A 616 -7.02 -3.02 15.91
C ILE A 616 -7.73 -2.68 17.23
N CYS A 617 -7.17 -3.11 18.37
CA CYS A 617 -7.68 -2.83 19.71
C CYS A 617 -7.64 -1.33 20.04
N ASN A 618 -6.49 -0.68 19.83
CA ASN A 618 -6.31 0.75 20.12
C ASN A 618 -7.09 1.66 19.16
N ALA A 619 -7.43 1.17 17.96
CA ALA A 619 -8.32 1.86 17.03
C ALA A 619 -9.81 1.75 17.42
N GLY A 620 -10.16 0.93 18.42
CA GLY A 620 -11.53 0.74 18.87
C GLY A 620 -12.43 -0.01 17.89
N LEU A 621 -11.86 -0.90 17.07
CA LEU A 621 -12.58 -1.66 16.04
C LEU A 621 -13.23 -2.94 16.61
N ASP A 622 -14.13 -2.79 17.59
CA ASP A 622 -14.71 -3.93 18.29
C ASP A 622 -15.52 -4.88 17.40
N PRO A 623 -16.33 -4.41 16.43
CA PRO A 623 -17.00 -5.33 15.52
C PRO A 623 -16.02 -6.20 14.73
N VAL A 624 -14.86 -5.63 14.36
CA VAL A 624 -13.78 -6.37 13.68
C VAL A 624 -13.14 -7.38 14.62
N LEU A 625 -12.88 -7.01 15.88
CA LEU A 625 -12.31 -7.93 16.88
C LEU A 625 -13.27 -9.07 17.22
N ARG A 626 -14.56 -8.79 17.43
CA ARG A 626 -15.57 -9.83 17.69
C ARG A 626 -15.71 -10.77 16.50
N CYS A 627 -15.66 -10.22 15.28
CA CYS A 627 -15.63 -11.01 14.05
C CYS A 627 -14.40 -11.93 13.98
N LEU A 628 -13.19 -11.40 14.20
CA LEU A 628 -11.95 -12.20 14.21
C LEU A 628 -11.94 -13.24 15.34
N CYS A 629 -12.50 -12.91 16.50
CA CYS A 629 -12.67 -13.83 17.63
C CYS A 629 -13.57 -15.02 17.25
N SER A 630 -14.57 -14.81 16.39
CA SER A 630 -15.47 -15.89 15.95
C SER A 630 -14.83 -16.88 14.96
N ASP A 631 -13.89 -16.44 14.10
CA ASP A 631 -13.18 -17.32 13.14
C ASP A 631 -12.14 -18.24 13.83
N GLN A 632 -11.73 -17.94 15.07
CA GLN A 632 -10.76 -18.65 15.95
C GLN A 632 -9.34 -18.84 15.41
N ASP A 633 -9.14 -19.07 14.11
CA ASP A 633 -7.85 -19.38 13.48
C ASP A 633 -6.84 -18.25 13.64
N TRP A 634 -7.21 -17.02 13.24
CA TRP A 634 -6.32 -15.87 13.38
C TRP A 634 -6.24 -15.39 14.83
N TRP A 635 -7.39 -15.35 15.53
CA TRP A 635 -7.48 -14.84 16.90
C TRP A 635 -6.57 -15.60 17.86
N SER A 636 -6.65 -16.94 17.86
CA SER A 636 -5.82 -17.79 18.74
C SER A 636 -4.32 -17.56 18.50
N GLN A 637 -3.91 -17.43 17.24
CA GLN A 637 -2.52 -17.16 16.86
C GLN A 637 -2.07 -15.76 17.29
N ALA A 638 -2.92 -14.74 17.13
CA ALA A 638 -2.60 -13.36 17.52
C ALA A 638 -2.53 -13.18 19.04
N ILE A 639 -3.42 -13.83 19.80
CA ILE A 639 -3.39 -13.83 21.27
C ILE A 639 -2.14 -14.54 21.77
N LYS A 640 -1.84 -15.74 21.26
CA LYS A 640 -0.62 -16.48 21.61
C LYS A 640 0.65 -15.67 21.33
N ALA A 641 0.72 -15.04 20.16
CA ALA A 641 1.82 -14.17 19.79
C ALA A 641 1.95 -12.98 20.75
N SER A 642 0.83 -12.36 21.15
CA SER A 642 0.82 -11.21 22.06
C SER A 642 1.29 -11.56 23.47
N VAL A 643 0.95 -12.76 23.97
CA VAL A 643 1.50 -13.29 25.24
C VAL A 643 2.99 -13.58 25.10
N THR A 644 3.40 -14.23 24.00
CA THR A 644 4.81 -14.60 23.74
C THR A 644 5.71 -13.37 23.66
N VAL A 645 5.24 -12.30 23.03
CA VAL A 645 5.95 -11.01 22.92
C VAL A 645 6.01 -10.27 24.27
N GLY A 646 5.22 -10.69 25.27
CA GLY A 646 5.07 -10.00 26.55
C GLY A 646 4.24 -8.72 26.44
N LEU A 647 3.38 -8.63 25.42
CA LEU A 647 2.44 -7.53 25.26
C LEU A 647 1.21 -7.72 26.14
N LEU A 648 0.73 -8.96 26.23
CA LEU A 648 -0.34 -9.36 27.14
C LEU A 648 0.23 -10.21 28.29
N PRO A 649 -0.24 -10.02 29.53
CA PRO A 649 0.21 -10.83 30.67
C PRO A 649 -0.33 -12.27 30.59
N ARG A 650 -1.49 -12.47 29.97
CA ARG A 650 -2.15 -13.77 29.75
C ARG A 650 -2.97 -13.74 28.46
N ALA A 651 -3.44 -14.90 28.02
CA ALA A 651 -4.39 -14.98 26.92
C ALA A 651 -5.69 -14.24 27.29
N ALA A 652 -6.20 -13.41 26.38
CA ALA A 652 -7.49 -12.76 26.55
C ALA A 652 -8.61 -13.71 26.16
N GLU A 653 -9.67 -13.77 26.97
CA GLU A 653 -10.82 -14.66 26.73
C GLU A 653 -11.90 -13.98 25.88
N THR A 654 -12.05 -12.67 26.02
CA THR A 654 -13.05 -11.87 25.30
C THR A 654 -12.43 -10.59 24.76
N VAL A 655 -13.15 -9.90 23.87
CA VAL A 655 -12.73 -8.58 23.36
C VAL A 655 -12.69 -7.53 24.47
N ASP A 656 -13.61 -7.56 25.43
CA ASP A 656 -13.62 -6.65 26.58
C ASP A 656 -12.47 -6.92 27.54
N ASP A 657 -12.13 -8.20 27.74
CA ASP A 657 -10.94 -8.58 28.47
C ASP A 657 -9.68 -8.08 27.78
N LEU A 658 -9.55 -8.28 26.46
CA LEU A 658 -8.44 -7.77 25.66
C LEU A 658 -8.26 -6.26 25.82
N ARG A 659 -9.35 -5.47 25.76
CA ARG A 659 -9.30 -4.01 25.94
C ARG A 659 -8.74 -3.59 27.30
N ARG A 660 -9.06 -4.33 28.37
CA ARG A 660 -8.59 -4.03 29.72
C ARG A 660 -7.10 -4.30 29.89
N ILE A 661 -6.58 -5.33 29.24
CA ILE A 661 -5.17 -5.75 29.40
C ILE A 661 -4.24 -5.25 28.29
N MET A 662 -4.76 -4.75 27.16
CA MET A 662 -3.95 -4.23 26.05
C MET A 662 -3.30 -2.89 26.42
N PRO A 663 -1.99 -2.71 26.17
CA PRO A 663 -1.35 -1.42 26.34
C PRO A 663 -1.95 -0.34 25.42
N SER A 664 -2.39 0.76 26.01
CA SER A 664 -3.11 1.84 25.33
C SER A 664 -2.26 2.75 24.43
N THR A 665 -0.92 2.64 24.46
CA THR A 665 -0.04 3.51 23.68
C THR A 665 0.82 2.74 22.67
N ALA A 666 0.92 3.28 21.45
CA ALA A 666 1.80 2.75 20.40
C ALA A 666 3.27 2.70 20.84
N LYS A 667 3.70 3.62 21.73
CA LYS A 667 5.05 3.62 22.31
C LYS A 667 5.29 2.38 23.16
N SER A 668 4.34 2.01 24.03
CA SER A 668 4.42 0.81 24.86
C SER A 668 4.47 -0.46 24.01
N VAL A 669 3.59 -0.58 23.01
CA VAL A 669 3.58 -1.70 22.05
C VAL A 669 4.92 -1.83 21.33
N SER A 670 5.44 -0.72 20.81
CA SER A 670 6.73 -0.67 20.10
C SER A 670 7.91 -1.04 21.01
N LEU A 671 7.89 -0.63 22.28
CA LEU A 671 8.91 -0.98 23.25
C LEU A 671 8.90 -2.48 23.58
N ALA A 672 7.71 -3.06 23.86
CA ALA A 672 7.55 -4.48 24.14
C ALA A 672 8.06 -5.35 22.98
N CYS A 673 7.63 -5.04 21.75
CA CYS A 673 8.08 -5.75 20.55
C CYS A 673 9.60 -5.66 20.34
N ARG A 674 10.19 -4.47 20.54
CA ARG A 674 11.65 -4.28 20.40
C ARG A 674 12.42 -5.03 21.50
N ARG A 675 11.90 -5.02 22.74
CA ARG A 675 12.47 -5.75 23.86
C ARG A 675 12.46 -7.25 23.56
N PHE A 676 11.32 -7.81 23.13
CA PHE A 676 11.21 -9.21 22.77
C PHE A 676 12.25 -9.64 21.74
N LEU A 677 12.33 -8.95 20.58
CA LEU A 677 13.30 -9.30 19.54
C LEU A 677 14.74 -9.19 20.02
N ARG A 678 15.09 -8.13 20.78
CA ARG A 678 16.44 -7.97 21.36
C ARG A 678 16.78 -9.09 22.31
N THR A 679 15.87 -9.45 23.22
CA THR A 679 16.07 -10.53 24.19
C THR A 679 16.28 -11.87 23.49
N ARG A 680 15.44 -12.17 22.49
CA ARG A 680 15.53 -13.44 21.72
C ARG A 680 16.82 -13.54 20.92
N CYS A 681 17.22 -12.46 20.24
CA CYS A 681 18.51 -12.46 19.55
C CYS A 681 19.68 -12.59 20.52
N ALA A 682 19.64 -11.91 21.68
CA ALA A 682 20.69 -11.97 22.70
C ALA A 682 20.76 -13.32 23.44
N SER A 683 19.64 -14.06 23.55
CA SER A 683 19.61 -15.38 24.19
C SER A 683 20.31 -16.45 23.36
N ARG A 684 20.40 -16.26 22.05
CA ARG A 684 21.15 -17.16 21.17
C ARG A 684 22.60 -16.67 21.11
N LYS A 685 23.54 -17.51 21.53
CA LYS A 685 24.97 -17.21 21.47
C LYS A 685 25.64 -18.15 20.48
N PHE A 686 26.54 -17.59 19.67
CA PHE A 686 27.42 -18.36 18.81
C PHE A 686 28.85 -17.92 19.08
N ASP A 687 29.73 -18.89 19.27
CA ASP A 687 31.16 -18.66 19.43
C ASP A 687 31.76 -18.31 18.06
N ARG A 688 32.05 -17.02 17.83
CA ARG A 688 32.58 -16.55 16.55
C ARG A 688 33.95 -17.12 16.21
N THR A 689 34.68 -17.72 17.14
CA THR A 689 35.91 -18.47 16.82
C THR A 689 35.63 -19.71 15.98
N LYS A 690 34.41 -20.25 16.02
CA LYS A 690 33.94 -21.38 15.20
C LYS A 690 33.41 -20.96 13.83
N LEU A 691 33.54 -19.68 13.47
CA LEU A 691 33.10 -19.15 12.19
C LEU A 691 34.17 -19.46 11.12
N VAL A 692 34.06 -20.65 10.53
CA VAL A 692 34.95 -21.15 9.47
C VAL A 692 34.13 -21.60 8.25
N PRO A 693 34.72 -21.66 7.04
CA PRO A 693 34.12 -22.40 5.94
C PRO A 693 33.81 -23.83 6.37
N ARG A 694 32.59 -24.31 6.12
CA ARG A 694 32.16 -25.68 6.37
C ARG A 694 31.80 -26.32 5.03
N ASP A 695 32.10 -27.61 4.90
CA ASP A 695 31.66 -28.39 3.75
C ASP A 695 30.14 -28.56 3.77
N GLU A 696 29.60 -28.84 2.59
CA GLU A 696 28.20 -29.24 2.48
C GLU A 696 28.07 -30.58 3.20
N PRO A 697 27.13 -30.74 4.15
CA PRO A 697 27.01 -32.00 4.87
C PRO A 697 26.73 -33.12 3.87
N ASP A 698 27.53 -34.20 3.90
CA ASP A 698 27.43 -35.37 3.01
C ASP A 698 26.03 -36.03 3.02
N VAL A 699 25.24 -35.71 4.04
CA VAL A 699 23.84 -36.10 4.17
C VAL A 699 23.03 -34.82 4.37
N PRO A 700 22.13 -34.42 3.45
CA PRO A 700 21.17 -33.37 3.76
C PRO A 700 20.43 -33.81 5.01
N ALA A 701 20.56 -33.05 6.10
CA ALA A 701 19.87 -33.34 7.34
C ALA A 701 18.36 -33.30 7.07
N VAL A 702 17.79 -34.47 6.79
CA VAL A 702 16.35 -34.69 6.86
C VAL A 702 16.02 -34.41 8.30
N THR A 703 15.45 -33.25 8.59
CA THR A 703 14.80 -33.01 9.87
C THR A 703 13.72 -34.08 9.97
N HIS A 704 14.00 -35.14 10.73
CA HIS A 704 13.00 -36.12 11.09
C HIS A 704 11.91 -35.36 11.85
N SER A 705 10.83 -35.01 11.15
CA SER A 705 9.55 -34.80 11.81
C SER A 705 9.27 -36.10 12.56
N ALA A 706 9.07 -36.05 13.88
CA ALA A 706 8.49 -37.13 14.65
C ALA A 706 7.08 -37.40 14.08
N GLY A 707 7.04 -38.18 13.01
CA GLY A 707 5.86 -38.58 12.27
C GLY A 707 5.48 -40.00 12.66
N PRO A 708 4.21 -40.37 12.45
CA PRO A 708 3.72 -41.71 12.75
C PRO A 708 4.54 -42.77 11.99
N ALA A 709 4.61 -43.97 12.57
CA ALA A 709 5.31 -45.13 11.99
C ALA A 709 5.02 -45.26 10.48
N LEU A 710 6.07 -45.40 9.68
CA LEU A 710 6.02 -45.47 8.22
C LEU A 710 5.48 -46.85 7.80
N ALA A 711 4.16 -47.03 7.87
CA ALA A 711 3.50 -48.32 7.66
C ALA A 711 3.45 -48.82 6.20
N TRP A 712 3.96 -48.04 5.24
CA TRP A 712 3.81 -48.34 3.80
C TRP A 712 5.18 -48.54 3.14
N PRO A 713 5.76 -49.76 3.19
CA PRO A 713 7.01 -50.07 2.50
C PRO A 713 6.81 -50.17 0.98
N CYS A 714 7.79 -49.69 0.22
CA CYS A 714 7.89 -49.94 -1.21
C CYS A 714 8.27 -51.41 -1.46
N HIS A 715 7.52 -52.11 -2.29
CA HIS A 715 7.81 -53.49 -2.65
C HIS A 715 9.03 -53.65 -3.58
N LEU A 716 9.54 -52.56 -4.17
CA LEU A 716 10.66 -52.58 -5.11
C LEU A 716 12.00 -52.16 -4.49
N CYS A 717 12.01 -51.17 -3.58
CA CYS A 717 13.25 -50.69 -2.94
C CYS A 717 13.20 -50.68 -1.40
N HIS A 718 12.11 -51.18 -0.81
CA HIS A 718 11.92 -51.29 0.64
C HIS A 718 11.94 -49.97 1.43
N GLN A 719 11.98 -48.81 0.78
CA GLN A 719 11.77 -47.51 1.44
C GLN A 719 10.36 -47.42 2.03
N ALA A 720 10.24 -46.93 3.26
CA ALA A 720 8.97 -46.85 3.98
C ALA A 720 8.39 -45.43 3.96
N PHE A 721 7.07 -45.32 3.81
CA PHE A 721 6.35 -44.05 3.71
C PHE A 721 5.23 -43.93 4.74
N SER A 722 4.86 -42.69 5.10
CA SER A 722 3.87 -42.42 6.14
C SER A 722 2.43 -42.61 5.65
N GLY A 723 2.23 -42.85 4.36
CA GLY A 723 0.92 -43.07 3.76
C GLY A 723 0.98 -43.60 2.33
N ARG A 724 -0.08 -44.30 1.89
CA ARG A 724 -0.24 -44.81 0.51
C ARG A 724 0.06 -43.76 -0.58
N ARG A 725 -0.29 -42.49 -0.35
CA ARG A 725 -0.03 -41.39 -1.31
C ARG A 725 1.47 -41.12 -1.51
N GLN A 726 2.26 -41.14 -0.44
CA GLN A 726 3.71 -40.92 -0.55
C GLN A 726 4.40 -42.11 -1.21
N LEU A 727 3.98 -43.33 -0.87
CA LEU A 727 4.41 -44.54 -1.56
C LEU A 727 4.10 -44.47 -3.06
N ALA A 728 2.89 -44.04 -3.44
CA ALA A 728 2.51 -43.87 -4.85
C ALA A 728 3.35 -42.79 -5.58
N VAL A 729 3.71 -41.69 -4.92
CA VAL A 729 4.61 -40.67 -5.48
C VAL A 729 6.02 -41.22 -5.67
N HIS A 730 6.51 -42.01 -4.72
CA HIS A 730 7.81 -42.66 -4.81
C HIS A 730 7.84 -43.71 -5.93
N LEU A 731 6.86 -44.60 -6.01
CA LEU A 731 6.71 -45.58 -7.09
C LEU A 731 6.69 -44.90 -8.47
N SER A 732 6.00 -43.77 -8.59
CA SER A 732 5.95 -42.96 -9.80
C SER A 732 7.30 -42.32 -10.18
N LYS A 733 8.05 -41.79 -9.21
CA LYS A 733 9.29 -41.04 -9.47
C LYS A 733 10.55 -41.90 -9.57
N HIS A 734 10.67 -42.92 -8.72
CA HIS A 734 11.87 -43.76 -8.62
C HIS A 734 11.74 -45.07 -9.40
N HIS A 735 10.52 -45.56 -9.62
CA HIS A 735 10.28 -46.84 -10.27
C HIS A 735 9.44 -46.74 -11.54
N GLY A 736 9.07 -45.52 -11.97
CA GLY A 736 8.25 -45.30 -13.16
C GLY A 736 6.82 -45.86 -13.07
N GLN A 737 6.41 -46.44 -11.93
CA GLN A 737 5.09 -47.01 -11.72
C GLN A 737 4.07 -45.91 -11.40
N ARG A 738 3.45 -45.38 -12.45
CA ARG A 738 2.38 -44.38 -12.35
C ARG A 738 1.01 -45.06 -12.28
N PRO A 739 0.10 -44.63 -11.39
CA PRO A 739 -1.28 -45.08 -11.42
C PRO A 739 -1.91 -44.87 -12.80
N ALA A 740 -2.80 -45.77 -13.23
CA ALA A 740 -3.40 -45.75 -14.57
C ALA A 740 -3.96 -44.37 -14.94
N GLN A 741 -4.71 -43.73 -14.03
CA GLN A 741 -5.29 -42.40 -14.21
C GLN A 741 -4.28 -41.27 -14.41
N VAL A 742 -3.03 -41.44 -13.96
CA VAL A 742 -1.93 -40.48 -14.17
C VAL A 742 -1.20 -40.78 -15.48
N ARG A 743 -1.08 -42.07 -15.83
CA ARG A 743 -0.44 -42.52 -17.07
C ARG A 743 -1.24 -42.09 -18.30
N CYS A 744 -2.56 -42.15 -18.23
CA CYS A 744 -3.43 -41.85 -19.36
C CYS A 744 -3.97 -40.41 -19.41
N ALA A 745 -3.84 -39.61 -18.35
CA ALA A 745 -4.33 -38.23 -18.37
C ALA A 745 -3.41 -37.32 -19.19
N PHE A 746 -3.95 -36.73 -20.26
CA PHE A 746 -3.31 -35.67 -21.04
C PHE A 746 -4.30 -34.55 -21.37
N GLY A 747 -3.81 -33.31 -21.41
CA GLY A 747 -4.65 -32.11 -21.62
C GLY A 747 -5.47 -31.70 -20.41
N THR A 748 -6.57 -30.99 -20.65
CA THR A 748 -7.47 -30.48 -19.60
C THR A 748 -8.91 -30.97 -19.73
N SER A 749 -9.30 -31.54 -20.87
CA SER A 749 -10.61 -32.13 -21.14
C SER A 749 -10.57 -33.66 -21.26
N CYS A 750 -11.64 -34.32 -20.82
CA CYS A 750 -11.85 -35.75 -21.05
C CYS A 750 -12.49 -35.96 -22.42
N GLN A 751 -11.79 -36.63 -23.33
CA GLN A 751 -12.25 -36.87 -24.70
C GLN A 751 -13.39 -37.90 -24.78
N LYS A 752 -13.58 -38.74 -23.74
CA LYS A 752 -14.69 -39.71 -23.66
C LYS A 752 -16.01 -39.06 -23.31
N CYS A 753 -16.06 -38.33 -22.19
CA CYS A 753 -17.29 -37.67 -21.74
C CYS A 753 -17.45 -36.26 -22.32
N GLN A 754 -16.44 -35.77 -23.05
CA GLN A 754 -16.39 -34.43 -23.64
C GLN A 754 -16.61 -33.35 -22.58
N VAL A 755 -15.89 -33.44 -21.46
CA VAL A 755 -15.97 -32.46 -20.36
C VAL A 755 -14.59 -31.82 -20.14
N GLU A 756 -14.55 -30.50 -20.19
CA GLU A 756 -13.40 -29.67 -19.85
C GLU A 756 -13.28 -29.53 -18.34
N PHE A 757 -12.11 -29.88 -17.79
CA PHE A 757 -11.80 -29.80 -16.37
C PHE A 757 -10.82 -28.65 -16.05
N TRP A 758 -10.37 -27.91 -17.07
CA TRP A 758 -9.55 -26.68 -17.00
C TRP A 758 -8.18 -26.84 -16.33
N SER A 759 -7.84 -28.06 -15.91
CA SER A 759 -6.55 -28.42 -15.36
C SER A 759 -6.34 -29.93 -15.46
N LEU A 760 -5.11 -30.35 -15.75
CA LEU A 760 -4.72 -31.75 -15.79
C LEU A 760 -5.06 -32.46 -14.47
N ARG A 761 -4.84 -31.79 -13.33
CA ARG A 761 -5.15 -32.33 -11.99
C ARG A 761 -6.62 -32.75 -11.85
N ARG A 762 -7.56 -31.94 -12.35
CA ARG A 762 -8.99 -32.23 -12.26
C ARG A 762 -9.43 -33.29 -13.25
N LEU A 763 -8.82 -33.35 -14.43
CA LEU A 763 -8.97 -34.46 -15.36
C LEU A 763 -8.49 -35.78 -14.74
N THR A 764 -7.32 -35.80 -14.09
CA THR A 764 -6.81 -36.97 -13.36
C THR A 764 -7.77 -37.40 -12.24
N GLU A 765 -8.36 -36.47 -11.49
CA GLU A 765 -9.36 -36.79 -10.47
C GLU A 765 -10.66 -37.34 -11.07
N HIS A 766 -11.07 -36.87 -12.25
CA HIS A 766 -12.19 -37.43 -12.99
C HIS A 766 -11.92 -38.88 -13.42
N LEU A 767 -10.75 -39.15 -14.04
CA LEU A 767 -10.35 -40.50 -14.45
C LEU A 767 -10.13 -41.45 -13.26
N ARG A 768 -9.85 -40.91 -12.07
CA ARG A 768 -9.86 -41.70 -10.82
C ARG A 768 -11.27 -42.15 -10.42
N LYS A 769 -12.30 -41.35 -10.72
CA LYS A 769 -13.70 -41.59 -10.30
C LYS A 769 -14.56 -42.28 -11.35
N SER A 770 -14.18 -42.23 -12.63
CA SER A 770 -14.94 -42.82 -13.73
C SER A 770 -14.17 -43.97 -14.35
N ASP A 771 -14.57 -45.20 -14.03
CA ASP A 771 -13.91 -46.41 -14.53
C ASP A 771 -14.08 -46.56 -16.05
N LEU A 772 -15.24 -46.22 -16.59
CA LEU A 772 -15.49 -46.21 -18.04
C LEU A 772 -14.56 -45.25 -18.78
N CYS A 773 -14.43 -44.00 -18.31
CA CYS A 773 -13.54 -43.03 -18.95
C CYS A 773 -12.08 -43.46 -18.82
N ARG A 774 -11.68 -44.01 -17.66
CA ARG A 774 -10.33 -44.54 -17.44
C ARG A 774 -10.02 -45.71 -18.37
N ALA A 775 -10.93 -46.67 -18.52
CA ALA A 775 -10.75 -47.85 -19.35
C ALA A 775 -10.55 -47.47 -20.83
N VAL A 776 -11.35 -46.54 -21.34
CA VAL A 776 -11.19 -46.00 -22.72
C VAL A 776 -9.82 -45.37 -22.92
N TYR A 777 -9.37 -44.55 -21.95
CA TYR A 777 -8.07 -43.90 -21.98
C TYR A 777 -6.90 -44.88 -21.81
N SER A 778 -7.08 -45.99 -21.09
CA SER A 778 -6.06 -47.04 -20.96
C SER A 778 -5.95 -47.92 -22.20
N ALA A 779 -7.02 -48.03 -22.98
CA ALA A 779 -7.09 -48.85 -24.20
C ALA A 779 -6.86 -48.03 -25.49
N SER A 780 -6.53 -46.74 -25.38
CA SER A 780 -6.44 -45.86 -26.56
C SER A 780 -5.09 -45.93 -27.31
N ASP A 781 -4.12 -46.74 -26.85
CA ASP A 781 -2.76 -46.85 -27.41
C ASP A 781 -2.08 -45.49 -27.69
N ILE A 782 -2.36 -44.48 -26.85
CA ILE A 782 -1.77 -43.13 -26.95
C ILE A 782 -0.57 -43.07 -26.01
N ASP A 783 0.62 -42.86 -26.58
CA ASP A 783 1.83 -42.60 -25.80
C ASP A 783 1.74 -41.25 -25.06
N ALA A 784 2.17 -41.26 -23.81
CA ALA A 784 2.13 -40.11 -22.92
C ALA A 784 3.29 -39.14 -23.19
N ASP A 785 3.41 -38.58 -24.41
CA ASP A 785 4.45 -37.59 -24.70
C ASP A 785 3.95 -36.15 -24.90
N ALA A 786 4.65 -35.28 -24.16
CA ALA A 786 4.59 -33.82 -23.99
C ALA A 786 3.27 -33.20 -23.47
N PRO A 787 3.23 -32.73 -22.19
CA PRO A 787 2.15 -31.84 -21.75
C PRO A 787 2.26 -30.49 -22.45
N ALA A 788 1.23 -30.10 -23.21
CA ALA A 788 1.01 -28.69 -23.52
C ALA A 788 1.01 -27.89 -22.20
N PRO A 789 1.59 -26.67 -22.16
CA PRO A 789 1.74 -25.90 -20.94
C PRO A 789 0.38 -25.73 -20.26
N THR A 790 0.21 -26.34 -19.09
CA THR A 790 -1.03 -26.25 -18.33
C THR A 790 -1.10 -24.88 -17.67
N THR A 791 -1.74 -23.94 -18.35
CA THR A 791 -2.10 -22.65 -17.74
C THR A 791 -3.12 -22.91 -16.62
N ASN A 792 -2.71 -22.75 -15.36
CA ASN A 792 -3.63 -22.73 -14.21
C ASN A 792 -4.57 -21.51 -14.19
N ALA A 793 -4.55 -20.68 -15.24
CA ALA A 793 -5.35 -19.47 -15.37
C ALA A 793 -6.86 -19.72 -15.24
N TYR A 794 -7.34 -20.92 -15.59
CA TYR A 794 -8.76 -21.28 -15.61
C TYR A 794 -9.13 -22.41 -14.63
N ALA A 795 -8.22 -22.85 -13.76
CA ALA A 795 -8.46 -23.99 -12.86
C ALA A 795 -9.66 -23.79 -11.90
N TRP A 796 -10.09 -22.54 -11.70
CA TRP A 796 -11.26 -22.13 -10.92
C TRP A 796 -12.60 -22.27 -11.67
N GLN A 797 -12.61 -22.46 -12.99
CA GLN A 797 -13.83 -22.61 -13.79
C GLN A 797 -14.48 -23.99 -13.56
N PRO A 798 -15.82 -24.10 -13.47
CA PRO A 798 -16.49 -25.38 -13.27
C PRO A 798 -16.27 -26.33 -14.45
N ALA A 799 -16.45 -27.63 -14.25
CA ALA A 799 -16.35 -28.58 -15.36
C ALA A 799 -17.51 -28.31 -16.35
N VAL A 800 -17.21 -28.16 -17.65
CA VAL A 800 -18.21 -27.82 -18.67
C VAL A 800 -18.12 -28.81 -19.82
N ARG A 801 -19.25 -29.19 -20.41
CA ARG A 801 -19.27 -30.02 -21.60
C ARG A 801 -18.71 -29.24 -22.79
N VAL A 802 -17.80 -29.84 -23.54
CA VAL A 802 -17.20 -29.26 -24.74
C VAL A 802 -17.98 -29.77 -25.94
N GLU A 803 -18.25 -28.87 -26.90
CA GLU A 803 -18.79 -29.24 -28.20
C GLU A 803 -17.65 -29.35 -29.20
N GLY A 804 -17.49 -30.53 -29.80
CA GLY A 804 -16.42 -30.82 -30.76
C GLY A 804 -16.41 -32.29 -31.17
N PRO A 805 -15.73 -32.63 -32.28
CA PRO A 805 -15.60 -34.01 -32.71
C PRO A 805 -14.85 -34.83 -31.66
N SER A 806 -15.46 -35.94 -31.22
CA SER A 806 -14.75 -36.90 -30.37
C SER A 806 -13.76 -37.68 -31.22
N PRO A 807 -12.50 -37.86 -30.78
CA PRO A 807 -11.57 -38.70 -31.51
C PRO A 807 -12.10 -40.14 -31.54
N TRP A 808 -11.81 -40.87 -32.61
CA TRP A 808 -12.44 -42.17 -32.89
C TRP A 808 -12.27 -43.18 -31.73
N TRP A 809 -11.13 -43.19 -31.04
CA TRP A 809 -10.87 -44.08 -29.89
C TRP A 809 -11.77 -43.76 -28.68
N ALA A 810 -12.29 -42.53 -28.57
CA ALA A 810 -13.20 -42.15 -27.51
C ALA A 810 -14.62 -42.73 -27.69
N THR A 811 -14.96 -43.28 -28.85
CA THR A 811 -16.24 -43.97 -29.07
C THR A 811 -16.20 -45.43 -28.60
N LEU A 812 -15.02 -45.98 -28.32
CA LEU A 812 -14.83 -47.35 -27.84
C LEU A 812 -15.45 -47.57 -26.45
N ALA A 813 -15.87 -48.80 -26.17
CA ALA A 813 -16.40 -49.24 -24.87
C ALA A 813 -15.69 -50.53 -24.42
N PRO A 814 -14.43 -50.45 -24.00
CA PRO A 814 -13.68 -51.61 -23.53
C PRO A 814 -14.33 -52.20 -22.26
N PRO A 815 -14.28 -53.53 -22.07
CA PRO A 815 -14.78 -54.17 -20.85
C PRO A 815 -14.03 -53.65 -19.62
N LEU A 816 -14.74 -53.42 -18.51
CA LEU A 816 -14.14 -53.00 -17.25
C LEU A 816 -13.42 -54.22 -16.66
N CYS A 817 -12.08 -54.20 -16.62
CA CYS A 817 -11.32 -55.21 -15.89
C CYS A 817 -11.43 -54.96 -14.38
N ASP A 818 -11.80 -55.99 -13.62
CA ASP A 818 -11.66 -56.01 -12.17
C ASP A 818 -10.17 -56.07 -11.81
N GLU A 819 -9.59 -54.97 -11.30
CA GLU A 819 -8.24 -55.01 -10.71
C GLU A 819 -8.31 -55.72 -9.33
N PRO A 820 -7.40 -56.67 -9.04
CA PRO A 820 -7.30 -57.24 -7.70
C PRO A 820 -6.79 -56.18 -6.71
N SER A 821 -7.44 -56.15 -5.55
CA SER A 821 -7.34 -55.18 -4.44
C SER A 821 -5.95 -54.93 -3.87
#